data_AF-A0A2V6AS16-F1
#
_entry.id   AF-A0A2V6AS16-F1
#
_cell.length_a   1.000
_cell.length_b   1.000
_cell.length_c   1.000
_cell.angle_alpha   90.00
_cell.angle_beta   90.00
_cell.angle_gamma   90.00
#
_symmetry.space_group_name_H-M   'P 1'
#
loop_
_entity.id
_entity.type
_entity.pdbx_description
1 polymer ?
#
loop_
_entity_poly.entity_id
_entity_poly.type
_entity_poly.pdbx_seq_one_letter_code
_entity_poly.pdbx_strand_id
1 'polypeptide(L)'
;MIAVRYDRGVYLPQHDFWLDPRDAKCFAFVSHAHSDHIAPHREVVVSKRTAHLMQVRLPGLRVEHALSFGEKRSVRGVELMLLPAGHILGSAQCLLFGYEETLLYTGDFKLRPGKSAEQAEWRRADTLVMETTFGLPRYRFPPTKQVINTMVAFCGETIDAGGVPVLLGYSLGKAQEILCSLESAGLTPMLHGSVYQMTRIYERFGQSFCKYMRYNGNDVAGKVLICPPSANHSPMLEKIPRKRVALISGWAVDPGAVFRYQVDAAFALSDHADYDDLLRYVELVQPRRVFTLHGFAAAFACDLRTRGVEAWALSEENQMELHLGHSDIALQSLPKPAGAPPDSRQSEDKSEFLEFANVGEAISGTPAKLEKIRFLSDYLRSLPSEQLRIVTTYFTGKAFAQSDLRILQVGWAIIFRALKGATKISDAEFHRMAARYGDAGQTALEVLDGRTAPQPFSLLESADLFQNLHLARGPIAKAKLLQERFSALSAREGEYIVKILTGDLRIGLREGLVEESIVKAFDVPLEEVKRANMLLGDIGQTALLASRKKLHEAELSMFRPIKCMLATPEPSADAVWNRFAKSSGTARGQPGSSLAATVYVEDKFDGIRAQLHRSKERVEIFSRDLRRITGQFLELAEQAANFQKELIADGEIIAFAEGRRLTFFDLQKRLGRKDENTDLFAGAAADVPVAFVIFDLLWLDGRSLLDVPLRERREQLVSLVLPPKFQKAQVAAACSADELEQVFQDARRRLNEGLMIKDPESFYLPGTRGMYWFKLKRELATLDVVVVAVELGHGKRNHVLSDYTFAVRDESTGELLPIGKAYSGLTDAEIAELTEHFKQNTIVDHGRYRRVKPNVVLEVAFNSIQPSTRHASGLALRFPRIKAIRRDKDIGSIDTLQYARELARHSANSPENSDKTA
;
A
#
# COMPACT_ATOMS: atom_id res chain seq x y z
N MET A 1 -23.19 32.19 14.19
CA MET A 1 -22.76 30.80 14.03
C MET A 1 -21.28 30.76 13.66
N ILE A 2 -20.42 30.21 14.53
CA ILE A 2 -19.00 30.00 14.28
C ILE A 2 -18.95 28.92 13.19
N ALA A 3 -18.38 29.28 12.04
CA ALA A 3 -18.32 28.36 10.91
C ALA A 3 -17.12 27.44 11.11
N VAL A 4 -17.37 26.15 10.98
CA VAL A 4 -16.35 25.12 11.16
C VAL A 4 -16.19 24.39 9.84
N ARG A 5 -14.96 24.39 9.30
CA ARG A 5 -14.57 23.63 8.11
C ARG A 5 -13.50 22.62 8.49
N TYR A 6 -13.31 21.60 7.66
CA TYR A 6 -12.28 20.60 7.88
C TYR A 6 -11.41 20.45 6.62
N ASP A 7 -10.13 20.80 6.72
CA ASP A 7 -9.15 20.64 5.65
C ASP A 7 -7.83 20.19 6.27
N ARG A 8 -7.71 18.87 6.48
CA ARG A 8 -6.56 18.25 7.18
C ARG A 8 -6.23 18.92 8.52
N GLY A 9 -7.29 19.35 9.21
CA GLY A 9 -7.31 20.19 10.41
C GLY A 9 -8.65 20.92 10.50
N VAL A 10 -9.04 21.41 11.68
CA VAL A 10 -10.27 22.19 11.82
C VAL A 10 -9.97 23.65 11.47
N TYR A 11 -10.71 24.23 10.53
CA TYR A 11 -10.53 25.61 10.09
C TYR A 11 -11.72 26.47 10.49
N LEU A 12 -11.43 27.65 11.06
CA LEU A 12 -12.40 28.67 11.44
C LEU A 12 -12.23 29.89 10.53
N PRO A 13 -13.01 30.00 9.44
CA PRO A 13 -12.79 31.01 8.41
C PRO A 13 -12.92 32.46 8.92
N GLN A 14 -13.78 32.71 9.91
CA GLN A 14 -13.98 34.06 10.46
C GLN A 14 -12.72 34.66 11.08
N HIS A 15 -11.82 33.80 11.52
CA HIS A 15 -10.63 34.19 12.28
C HIS A 15 -9.32 33.81 11.58
N ASP A 16 -9.41 33.22 10.39
CA ASP A 16 -8.30 32.52 9.72
C ASP A 16 -7.49 31.65 10.69
N PHE A 17 -8.21 30.92 11.55
CA PHE A 17 -7.62 30.19 12.67
C PHE A 17 -7.78 28.68 12.48
N TRP A 18 -6.69 27.95 12.62
CA TRP A 18 -6.65 26.50 12.45
C TRP A 18 -6.50 25.81 13.79
N LEU A 19 -7.21 24.71 14.03
CA LEU A 19 -7.07 23.86 15.22
C LEU A 19 -6.49 22.51 14.78
N ASP A 20 -5.32 22.16 15.31
CA ASP A 20 -4.50 20.98 14.97
C ASP A 20 -4.40 20.67 13.46
N PRO A 21 -3.96 21.61 12.61
CA PRO A 21 -3.66 21.33 11.22
C PRO A 21 -2.41 20.47 11.06
N ARG A 22 -2.46 19.48 10.16
CA ARG A 22 -1.30 18.58 9.89
C ARG A 22 -0.20 19.20 9.04
N ASP A 23 -0.53 20.25 8.27
CA ASP A 23 0.44 20.97 7.45
C ASP A 23 0.80 22.32 8.07
N ALA A 24 1.93 22.90 7.65
CA ALA A 24 2.33 24.24 8.05
C ALA A 24 1.24 25.28 7.73
N LYS A 25 0.91 26.12 8.71
CA LYS A 25 -0.09 27.19 8.60
C LYS A 25 0.47 28.49 9.17
N CYS A 26 -0.15 29.60 8.80
CA CYS A 26 0.24 30.91 9.30
C CYS A 26 -0.09 31.09 10.79
N PHE A 27 -1.29 30.69 11.22
CA PHE A 27 -1.77 30.82 12.60
C PHE A 27 -2.58 29.59 13.01
N ALA A 28 -2.17 28.90 14.07
CA ALA A 28 -2.80 27.65 14.49
C ALA A 28 -2.87 27.48 16.02
N PHE A 29 -3.85 26.75 16.52
CA PHE A 29 -3.85 26.14 17.84
C PHE A 29 -3.22 24.75 17.74
N VAL A 30 -2.34 24.44 18.69
CA VAL A 30 -1.76 23.10 18.87
C VAL A 30 -2.17 22.57 20.24
N SER A 31 -3.02 21.53 20.23
CA SER A 31 -3.56 20.93 21.46
C SER A 31 -2.47 20.23 22.26
N HIS A 32 -1.58 19.47 21.61
CA HIS A 32 -0.54 18.70 22.27
C HIS A 32 0.62 18.34 21.33
N ALA A 33 1.72 17.85 21.91
CA ALA A 33 2.99 17.65 21.20
C ALA A 33 3.17 16.23 20.62
N HIS A 34 2.11 15.57 20.13
CA HIS A 34 2.26 14.37 19.30
C HIS A 34 2.55 14.72 17.84
N SER A 35 3.19 13.79 17.12
CA SER A 35 3.73 14.05 15.77
C SER A 35 2.66 14.36 14.73
N ASP A 36 1.45 13.88 14.95
CA ASP A 36 0.26 14.06 14.11
C ASP A 36 -0.54 15.32 14.45
N HIS A 37 -0.14 16.07 15.48
CA HIS A 37 -0.73 17.35 15.90
C HIS A 37 0.26 18.53 15.81
N ILE A 38 1.53 18.29 15.43
CA ILE A 38 2.55 19.32 15.30
C ILE A 38 3.02 19.45 13.85
N ALA A 39 3.08 20.67 13.36
CA ALA A 39 3.72 21.02 12.09
C ALA A 39 4.50 22.35 12.24
N PRO A 40 5.38 22.72 11.28
CA PRO A 40 6.17 23.94 11.37
C PRO A 40 5.32 25.19 11.06
N HIS A 41 4.31 25.46 11.88
CA HIS A 41 3.47 26.67 11.80
C HIS A 41 4.28 27.92 12.15
N ARG A 42 3.93 29.05 11.55
CA ARG A 42 4.62 30.33 11.79
C ARG A 42 4.29 30.93 13.16
N GLU A 43 3.02 30.82 13.58
CA GLU A 43 2.49 31.38 14.82
C GLU A 43 1.50 30.39 15.45
N VAL A 44 1.63 30.13 16.76
CA VAL A 44 0.82 29.13 17.46
C VAL A 44 0.22 29.63 18.77
N VAL A 45 -1.01 29.23 19.06
CA VAL A 45 -1.61 29.26 20.40
C VAL A 45 -1.40 27.88 21.02
N VAL A 46 -0.83 27.84 22.22
CA VAL A 46 -0.37 26.58 22.83
C VAL A 46 -0.34 26.70 24.35
N SER A 47 -0.42 25.58 25.08
CA SER A 47 -0.16 25.62 26.52
C SER A 47 1.34 25.79 26.79
N LYS A 48 1.71 26.37 27.95
CA LYS A 48 3.12 26.51 28.33
C LYS A 48 3.88 25.18 28.31
N ARG A 49 3.25 24.10 28.78
CA ARG A 49 3.87 22.77 28.86
C ARG A 49 4.01 22.13 27.47
N THR A 50 2.99 22.25 26.61
CA THR A 50 3.06 21.77 25.22
C THR A 50 4.11 22.50 24.41
N ALA A 51 4.26 23.82 24.57
CA ALA A 51 5.29 24.61 23.88
C ALA A 51 6.71 24.05 24.10
N HIS A 52 7.05 23.72 25.35
CA HIS A 52 8.37 23.15 25.67
C HIS A 52 8.55 21.74 25.13
N LEU A 53 7.50 20.91 25.14
CA LEU A 53 7.53 19.58 24.52
C LEU A 53 7.71 19.69 23.00
N MET A 54 7.03 20.65 22.36
CA MET A 54 7.17 20.94 20.93
C MET A 54 8.59 21.39 20.58
N GLN A 55 9.22 22.25 21.39
CA GLN A 55 10.57 22.73 21.11
C GLN A 55 11.61 21.59 21.04
N VAL A 56 11.43 20.54 21.83
CA VAL A 56 12.31 19.36 21.79
C VAL A 56 11.98 18.44 20.61
N ARG A 57 10.69 18.28 20.29
CA ARG A 57 10.24 17.33 19.26
C ARG A 57 10.24 17.88 17.84
N LEU A 58 10.08 19.18 17.68
CA LEU A 58 10.05 19.90 16.41
C LEU A 58 10.81 21.22 16.56
N PRO A 59 12.15 21.20 16.62
CA PRO A 59 12.92 22.43 16.78
C PRO A 59 12.71 23.38 15.59
N GLY A 60 12.51 24.66 15.87
CA GLY A 60 12.31 25.68 14.84
C GLY A 60 11.95 27.04 15.43
N LEU A 61 12.05 28.09 14.61
CA LEU A 61 11.60 29.42 14.98
C LEU A 61 10.10 29.55 14.69
N ARG A 62 9.33 29.93 15.71
CA ARG A 62 7.89 30.24 15.58
C ARG A 62 7.49 31.26 16.64
N VAL A 63 6.41 31.98 16.41
CA VAL A 63 5.80 32.87 17.42
C VAL A 63 4.86 32.03 18.29
N GLU A 64 5.11 31.98 19.60
CA GLU A 64 4.33 31.16 20.54
C GLU A 64 3.51 32.02 21.49
N HIS A 65 2.19 31.92 21.40
CA HIS A 65 1.24 32.45 22.38
C HIS A 65 0.97 31.38 23.43
N ALA A 66 1.86 31.30 24.42
CA ALA A 66 1.75 30.33 25.51
C ALA A 66 0.78 30.80 26.61
N LEU A 67 -0.36 30.11 26.76
CA LEU A 67 -1.39 30.45 27.76
C LEU A 67 -1.35 29.51 28.96
N SER A 68 -1.75 30.03 30.12
CA SER A 68 -2.07 29.20 31.29
C SER A 68 -3.49 28.63 31.15
N PHE A 69 -3.76 27.45 31.73
CA PHE A 69 -5.12 26.92 31.75
C PHE A 69 -6.06 27.86 32.53
N GLY A 70 -7.27 28.07 32.02
CA GLY A 70 -8.27 28.98 32.60
C GLY A 70 -8.02 30.48 32.34
N GLU A 71 -6.92 30.85 31.69
CA GLU A 71 -6.64 32.23 31.28
C GLU A 71 -7.46 32.58 30.03
N LYS A 72 -8.33 33.60 30.10
CA LYS A 72 -8.99 34.18 28.92
C LYS A 72 -8.07 35.21 28.28
N ARG A 73 -7.78 35.06 26.99
CA ARG A 73 -6.88 35.98 26.25
C ARG A 73 -7.36 36.22 24.82
N SER A 74 -7.16 37.44 24.33
CA SER A 74 -7.35 37.77 22.92
C SER A 74 -6.03 37.64 22.16
N VAL A 75 -6.03 36.82 21.10
CA VAL A 75 -4.87 36.64 20.21
C VAL A 75 -5.35 36.82 18.78
N ARG A 76 -4.80 37.81 18.06
CA ARG A 76 -5.20 38.17 16.68
C ARG A 76 -6.72 38.40 16.53
N GLY A 77 -7.36 38.97 17.54
CA GLY A 77 -8.81 39.22 17.55
C GLY A 77 -9.67 38.00 17.87
N VAL A 78 -9.06 36.86 18.20
CA VAL A 78 -9.76 35.65 18.69
C VAL A 78 -9.73 35.64 20.21
N GLU A 79 -10.90 35.72 20.84
CA GLU A 79 -11.03 35.52 22.28
C GLU A 79 -11.07 34.02 22.60
N LEU A 80 -10.10 33.53 23.37
CA LEU A 80 -9.97 32.11 23.67
C LEU A 80 -9.48 31.83 25.10
N MET A 81 -9.72 30.60 25.55
CA MET A 81 -9.24 30.06 26.82
C MET A 81 -8.80 28.60 26.59
N LEU A 82 -7.69 28.21 27.21
CA LEU A 82 -7.26 26.82 27.19
C LEU A 82 -7.76 26.08 28.44
N LEU A 83 -8.28 24.87 28.26
CA LEU A 83 -8.66 23.95 29.34
C LEU A 83 -7.78 22.69 29.26
N PRO A 84 -7.43 22.04 30.37
CA PRO A 84 -6.70 20.77 30.31
C PRO A 84 -7.54 19.68 29.61
N ALA A 85 -6.90 18.89 28.73
CA ALA A 85 -7.54 17.80 27.98
C ALA A 85 -7.33 16.40 28.61
N GLY A 86 -6.37 16.27 29.53
CA GLY A 86 -6.08 15.02 30.23
C GLY A 86 -5.44 13.89 29.41
N HIS A 87 -5.10 14.15 28.15
CA HIS A 87 -4.48 13.19 27.25
C HIS A 87 -2.98 12.96 27.57
N ILE A 88 -2.19 14.03 27.52
CA ILE A 88 -0.78 14.06 27.95
C ILE A 88 -0.48 15.34 28.74
N LEU A 89 0.71 15.43 29.35
CA LEU A 89 1.12 16.62 30.10
C LEU A 89 1.04 17.88 29.21
N GLY A 90 0.27 18.86 29.67
CA GLY A 90 0.04 20.11 28.94
C GLY A 90 -0.96 20.03 27.79
N SER A 91 -1.53 18.85 27.50
CA SER A 91 -2.58 18.72 26.48
C SER A 91 -3.75 19.66 26.78
N ALA A 92 -4.18 20.39 25.75
CA ALA A 92 -5.11 21.49 25.89
C ALA A 92 -6.30 21.35 24.95
N GLN A 93 -7.46 21.70 25.47
CA GLN A 93 -8.66 22.00 24.72
C GLN A 93 -8.75 23.51 24.50
N CYS A 94 -9.36 23.95 23.41
CA CYS A 94 -9.51 25.36 23.08
C CYS A 94 -10.99 25.77 23.16
N LEU A 95 -11.34 26.62 24.13
CA LEU A 95 -12.64 27.24 24.24
C LEU A 95 -12.60 28.63 23.60
N LEU A 96 -13.41 28.84 22.57
CA LEU A 96 -13.51 30.08 21.81
C LEU A 96 -14.79 30.83 22.20
N PHE A 97 -14.66 32.15 22.34
CA PHE A 97 -15.77 33.06 22.62
C PHE A 97 -16.10 33.85 21.35
N GLY A 98 -17.22 33.51 20.71
CA GLY A 98 -17.80 34.29 19.60
C GLY A 98 -18.76 35.36 20.12
N TYR A 99 -19.38 36.11 19.19
CA TYR A 99 -20.29 37.21 19.53
C TYR A 99 -21.59 36.73 20.21
N GLU A 100 -22.19 35.63 19.75
CA GLU A 100 -23.43 35.05 20.30
C GLU A 100 -23.32 33.57 20.69
N GLU A 101 -22.14 32.95 20.54
CA GLU A 101 -21.97 31.53 20.82
C GLU A 101 -20.54 31.18 21.23
N THR A 102 -20.39 29.98 21.77
CA THR A 102 -19.11 29.41 22.21
C THR A 102 -18.80 28.11 21.48
N LEU A 103 -17.51 27.88 21.20
CA LEU A 103 -17.03 26.63 20.59
C LEU A 103 -15.94 26.01 21.47
N LEU A 104 -16.11 24.75 21.84
CA LEU A 104 -15.07 23.97 22.53
C LEU A 104 -14.48 22.94 21.58
N TYR A 105 -13.18 23.01 21.34
CA TYR A 105 -12.41 22.02 20.60
C TYR A 105 -11.57 21.18 21.57
N THR A 106 -11.74 19.86 21.56
CA THR A 106 -11.08 18.99 22.56
C THR A 106 -9.63 18.66 22.23
N GLY A 107 -9.29 18.54 20.93
CA GLY A 107 -8.14 17.73 20.52
C GLY A 107 -8.27 16.29 21.05
N ASP A 108 -7.16 15.58 21.17
CA ASP A 108 -7.13 14.30 21.88
C ASP A 108 -7.31 14.56 23.38
N PHE A 109 -8.26 13.84 23.99
CA PHE A 109 -8.63 14.07 25.39
C PHE A 109 -8.96 12.76 26.11
N LYS A 110 -8.95 12.81 27.44
CA LYS A 110 -9.24 11.68 28.32
C LYS A 110 -9.97 12.15 29.56
N LEU A 111 -11.15 11.60 29.79
CA LEU A 111 -11.96 11.96 30.96
C LEU A 111 -11.56 11.19 32.23
N ARG A 112 -11.20 9.91 32.10
CA ARG A 112 -10.77 9.08 33.23
C ARG A 112 -9.49 9.64 33.88
N PRO A 113 -9.44 9.69 35.22
CA PRO A 113 -8.30 10.28 35.92
C PRO A 113 -7.02 9.49 35.69
N GLY A 114 -5.95 10.22 35.37
CA GLY A 114 -4.57 9.73 35.25
C GLY A 114 -3.65 10.48 36.21
N LYS A 115 -2.44 9.95 36.42
CA LYS A 115 -1.41 10.59 37.28
C LYS A 115 -0.33 11.34 36.50
N SER A 116 -0.26 11.13 35.19
CA SER A 116 0.81 11.64 34.31
C SER A 116 0.45 12.93 33.58
N ALA A 117 -0.80 13.40 33.70
CA ALA A 117 -1.31 14.59 33.03
C ALA A 117 -2.34 15.31 33.93
N GLU A 118 -2.63 16.57 33.61
CA GLU A 118 -3.69 17.35 34.25
C GLU A 118 -5.05 16.68 34.06
N GLN A 119 -5.96 16.79 35.04
CA GLN A 119 -7.31 16.25 34.87
C GLN A 119 -8.05 17.04 33.78
N ALA A 120 -8.75 16.34 32.89
CA ALA A 120 -9.58 17.02 31.89
C ALA A 120 -10.66 17.86 32.57
N GLU A 121 -10.73 19.13 32.18
CA GLU A 121 -11.80 20.03 32.59
C GLU A 121 -12.79 20.22 31.43
N TRP A 122 -13.96 20.77 31.73
CA TRP A 122 -14.97 21.09 30.74
C TRP A 122 -15.69 22.37 31.14
N ARG A 123 -16.26 23.02 30.12
CA ARG A 123 -17.15 24.17 30.27
C ARG A 123 -18.33 23.94 29.35
N ARG A 124 -19.44 24.62 29.63
CA ARG A 124 -20.56 24.66 28.67
C ARG A 124 -20.09 25.35 27.39
N ALA A 125 -20.48 24.80 26.25
CA ALA A 125 -20.23 25.38 24.93
C ALA A 125 -21.39 25.10 23.98
N ASP A 126 -21.76 26.04 23.11
CA ASP A 126 -22.85 25.85 22.15
C ASP A 126 -22.49 24.83 21.06
N THR A 127 -21.24 24.87 20.60
CA THR A 127 -20.68 23.91 19.63
C THR A 127 -19.55 23.12 20.28
N LEU A 128 -19.64 21.80 20.27
CA LEU A 128 -18.54 20.92 20.70
C LEU A 128 -17.89 20.27 19.48
N VAL A 129 -16.59 20.45 19.31
CA VAL A 129 -15.78 19.78 18.29
C VAL A 129 -14.87 18.78 19.01
N MET A 130 -15.19 17.50 18.96
CA MET A 130 -14.54 16.47 19.79
C MET A 130 -13.94 15.32 19.00
N GLU A 131 -12.78 14.85 19.46
CA GLU A 131 -12.17 13.60 19.01
C GLU A 131 -13.03 12.39 19.39
N THR A 132 -13.03 11.37 18.53
CA THR A 132 -13.81 10.13 18.70
C THR A 132 -13.03 8.87 18.26
N THR A 133 -11.76 8.76 18.66
CA THR A 133 -10.89 7.62 18.28
C THR A 133 -11.51 6.28 18.65
N PHE A 134 -12.19 6.21 19.79
CA PHE A 134 -12.87 5.02 20.30
C PHE A 134 -14.41 5.15 20.27
N GLY A 135 -14.96 5.81 19.26
CA GLY A 135 -16.39 6.11 19.11
C GLY A 135 -17.34 4.93 18.81
N LEU A 136 -16.95 3.66 19.02
CA LEU A 136 -17.87 2.51 18.88
C LEU A 136 -18.17 1.88 20.24
N PRO A 137 -19.41 1.37 20.48
CA PRO A 137 -19.79 0.74 21.75
C PRO A 137 -18.89 -0.41 22.23
N ARG A 138 -18.15 -1.05 21.31
CA ARG A 138 -17.20 -2.13 21.64
C ARG A 138 -15.92 -1.63 22.32
N TYR A 139 -15.59 -0.34 22.21
CA TYR A 139 -14.42 0.26 22.84
C TYR A 139 -14.78 0.88 24.21
N ARG A 140 -15.39 0.05 25.06
CA ARG A 140 -15.55 0.34 26.48
C ARG A 140 -14.37 -0.25 27.22
N PHE A 141 -13.62 0.58 27.93
CA PHE A 141 -12.41 0.13 28.59
C PHE A 141 -12.73 -0.48 29.95
N PRO A 142 -12.05 -1.57 30.32
CA PRO A 142 -12.15 -2.10 31.67
C PRO A 142 -11.65 -1.06 32.70
N PRO A 143 -12.09 -1.17 33.97
CA PRO A 143 -11.66 -0.25 35.03
C PRO A 143 -10.13 -0.12 35.10
N THR A 144 -9.62 1.12 35.09
CA THR A 144 -8.16 1.41 35.04
C THR A 144 -7.37 0.65 36.10
N LYS A 145 -7.90 0.58 37.33
CA LYS A 145 -7.28 -0.15 38.44
C LYS A 145 -7.12 -1.65 38.15
N GLN A 146 -8.12 -2.27 37.51
CA GLN A 146 -8.06 -3.68 37.12
C GLN A 146 -6.96 -3.90 36.09
N VAL A 147 -6.89 -3.06 35.05
CA VAL A 147 -5.86 -3.14 34.00
C VAL A 147 -4.46 -2.99 34.59
N ILE A 148 -4.26 -2.00 35.47
CA ILE A 148 -2.98 -1.79 36.15
C ILE A 148 -2.59 -3.01 36.99
N ASN A 149 -3.53 -3.58 37.76
CA ASN A 149 -3.26 -4.77 38.57
C ASN A 149 -2.83 -5.96 37.71
N THR A 150 -3.49 -6.21 36.58
CA THR A 150 -3.11 -7.30 35.67
C THR A 150 -1.76 -7.03 35.00
N MET A 151 -1.47 -5.79 34.62
CA MET A 151 -0.18 -5.39 34.06
C MET A 151 0.96 -5.57 35.08
N VAL A 152 0.74 -5.19 36.34
CA VAL A 152 1.70 -5.37 37.44
C VAL A 152 1.93 -6.86 37.72
N ALA A 153 0.85 -7.66 37.77
CA ALA A 153 0.95 -9.11 37.93
C ALA A 153 1.79 -9.75 36.81
N PHE A 154 1.53 -9.36 35.55
CA PHE A 154 2.34 -9.81 34.42
C PHE A 154 3.83 -9.47 34.59
N CYS A 155 4.15 -8.28 35.10
CA CYS A 155 5.53 -7.90 35.38
C CYS A 155 6.16 -8.77 36.47
N GLY A 156 5.46 -8.96 37.59
CA GLY A 156 5.89 -9.79 38.71
C GLY A 156 6.14 -11.24 38.30
N GLU A 157 5.15 -11.88 37.68
CA GLU A 157 5.25 -13.27 37.19
C GLU A 157 6.41 -13.46 36.21
N THR A 158 6.66 -12.48 35.34
CA THR A 158 7.77 -12.54 34.39
C THR A 158 9.12 -12.48 35.12
N ILE A 159 9.25 -11.62 36.13
CA ILE A 159 10.47 -11.50 36.93
C ILE A 159 10.69 -12.75 37.79
N ASP A 160 9.64 -13.28 38.42
CA ASP A 160 9.69 -14.50 39.24
C ASP A 160 10.10 -15.72 38.39
N ALA A 161 9.72 -15.76 37.12
CA ALA A 161 10.16 -16.77 36.15
C ALA A 161 11.59 -16.55 35.60
N GLY A 162 12.32 -15.54 36.12
CA GLY A 162 13.67 -15.19 35.67
C GLY A 162 13.72 -14.54 34.28
N GLY A 163 12.61 -13.97 33.82
CA GLY A 163 12.48 -13.23 32.57
C GLY A 163 12.52 -11.71 32.74
N VAL A 164 12.45 -11.00 31.62
CA VAL A 164 12.39 -9.53 31.59
C VAL A 164 11.06 -9.06 31.02
N PRO A 165 10.17 -8.44 31.80
CA PRO A 165 8.93 -7.87 31.28
C PRO A 165 9.23 -6.59 30.48
N VAL A 166 8.68 -6.53 29.28
CA VAL A 166 8.80 -5.40 28.36
C VAL A 166 7.41 -4.82 28.12
N LEU A 167 7.22 -3.54 28.44
CA LEU A 167 5.97 -2.81 28.28
C LEU A 167 6.09 -1.84 27.09
N LEU A 168 5.34 -2.10 26.03
CA LEU A 168 5.28 -1.25 24.85
C LEU A 168 4.25 -0.13 25.03
N GLY A 169 4.74 1.11 25.09
CA GLY A 169 3.90 2.31 25.22
C GLY A 169 4.55 3.51 24.55
N TYR A 170 3.75 4.38 23.92
CA TYR A 170 4.24 5.60 23.29
C TYR A 170 5.16 6.41 24.21
N SER A 171 6.23 6.96 23.64
CA SER A 171 7.28 7.62 24.42
C SER A 171 6.81 8.89 25.13
N LEU A 172 5.75 9.54 24.64
CA LEU A 172 5.12 10.72 25.22
C LEU A 172 3.69 10.40 25.64
N GLY A 173 3.37 10.55 26.92
CA GLY A 173 2.05 10.24 27.49
C GLY A 173 2.01 8.85 28.08
N LYS A 174 1.84 7.84 27.22
CA LYS A 174 1.59 6.45 27.62
C LYS A 174 2.69 5.87 28.52
N ALA A 175 3.95 6.08 28.17
CA ALA A 175 5.05 5.57 28.97
C ALA A 175 5.13 6.23 30.35
N GLN A 176 4.78 7.51 30.47
CA GLN A 176 4.71 8.20 31.76
C GLN A 176 3.50 7.73 32.59
N GLU A 177 2.37 7.39 31.95
CA GLU A 177 1.25 6.76 32.65
C GLU A 177 1.62 5.36 33.18
N ILE A 178 2.33 4.56 32.38
CA ILE A 178 2.87 3.26 32.83
C ILE A 178 3.79 3.47 34.04
N LEU A 179 4.71 4.44 33.99
CA LEU A 179 5.61 4.78 35.09
C LEU A 179 4.86 5.11 36.40
N CYS A 180 3.83 5.97 36.32
CA CYS A 180 3.00 6.30 37.48
C CYS A 180 2.21 5.08 38.00
N SER A 181 1.85 4.15 37.11
CA SER A 181 1.10 2.93 37.47
C SER A 181 1.96 1.90 38.19
N LEU A 182 3.28 1.90 37.96
CA LEU A 182 4.24 0.97 38.60
C LEU A 182 4.73 1.46 39.97
N GLU A 183 4.45 2.72 40.35
CA GLU A 183 4.99 3.35 41.58
C GLU A 183 4.70 2.57 42.87
N SER A 184 3.49 2.01 42.98
CA SER A 184 3.08 1.26 44.18
C SER A 184 3.43 -0.24 44.12
N ALA A 185 4.08 -0.70 43.06
CA ALA A 185 4.32 -2.12 42.80
C ALA A 185 5.69 -2.63 43.28
N GLY A 186 6.58 -1.76 43.78
CA GLY A 186 7.94 -2.14 44.17
C GLY A 186 8.84 -2.60 43.01
N LEU A 187 8.39 -2.41 41.77
CA LEU A 187 9.13 -2.74 40.55
C LEU A 187 10.10 -1.62 40.21
N THR A 188 11.24 -1.96 39.59
CA THR A 188 12.23 -0.97 39.12
C THR A 188 12.09 -0.78 37.61
N PRO A 189 11.54 0.35 37.12
CA PRO A 189 11.42 0.60 35.69
C PRO A 189 12.75 1.00 35.05
N MET A 190 12.96 0.49 33.85
CA MET A 190 14.08 0.82 32.98
C MET A 190 13.53 1.41 31.68
N LEU A 191 14.05 2.55 31.24
CA LEU A 191 13.47 3.34 30.16
C LEU A 191 14.33 3.31 28.90
N HIS A 192 13.69 3.02 27.76
CA HIS A 192 14.26 3.27 26.44
C HIS A 192 14.68 4.75 26.29
N GLY A 193 15.69 5.04 25.46
CA GLY A 193 16.27 6.38 25.34
C GLY A 193 15.25 7.50 25.06
N SER A 194 14.31 7.26 24.14
CA SER A 194 13.25 8.24 23.83
C SER A 194 12.27 8.44 24.99
N VAL A 195 11.92 7.35 25.71
CA VAL A 195 11.04 7.40 26.89
C VAL A 195 11.74 8.17 28.01
N TYR A 196 13.01 7.85 28.27
CA TYR A 196 13.82 8.53 29.26
C TYR A 196 13.88 10.04 29.01
N GLN A 197 14.13 10.45 27.77
CA GLN A 197 14.17 11.87 27.40
C GLN A 197 12.85 12.59 27.70
N MET A 198 11.70 12.00 27.32
CA MET A 198 10.39 12.60 27.57
C MET A 198 10.07 12.65 29.07
N THR A 199 10.37 11.60 29.82
CA THR A 199 10.18 11.56 31.28
C THR A 199 10.99 12.66 31.98
N ARG A 200 12.24 12.91 31.55
CA ARG A 200 13.06 14.02 32.09
C ARG A 200 12.47 15.40 31.81
N ILE A 201 11.68 15.57 30.76
CA ILE A 201 10.98 16.83 30.50
C ILE A 201 9.80 16.99 31.45
N TYR A 202 9.03 15.93 31.72
CA TYR A 202 7.92 15.96 32.66
C TYR A 202 8.38 16.40 34.07
N GLU A 203 9.54 15.89 34.51
CA GLU A 203 10.13 16.27 35.82
C GLU A 203 10.46 17.76 35.93
N ARG A 204 10.86 18.42 34.82
CA ARG A 204 11.10 19.87 34.82
C ARG A 204 9.83 20.69 35.08
N PHE A 205 8.66 20.09 34.87
CA PHE A 205 7.35 20.70 35.14
C PHE A 205 6.75 20.26 36.49
N GLY A 206 7.56 19.65 37.36
CA GLY A 206 7.16 19.25 38.71
C GLY A 206 6.47 17.90 38.79
N GLN A 207 6.41 17.12 37.70
CA GLN A 207 5.91 15.76 37.75
C GLN A 207 6.91 14.85 38.48
N SER A 208 6.43 14.11 39.47
CA SER A 208 7.22 13.08 40.14
C SER A 208 6.88 11.69 39.60
N PHE A 209 7.89 10.83 39.53
CA PHE A 209 7.77 9.42 39.14
C PHE A 209 8.50 8.54 40.15
N CYS A 210 8.18 7.25 40.14
CA CYS A 210 8.95 6.25 40.88
C CYS A 210 10.41 6.19 40.41
N LYS A 211 11.30 5.61 41.22
CA LYS A 211 12.71 5.47 40.85
C LYS A 211 12.86 4.65 39.57
N TYR A 212 13.33 5.30 38.49
CA TYR A 212 13.59 4.67 37.21
C TYR A 212 15.06 4.86 36.78
N MET A 213 15.49 4.09 35.78
CA MET A 213 16.84 4.21 35.21
C MET A 213 16.81 4.12 33.69
N ARG A 214 17.85 4.66 33.02
CA ARG A 214 17.99 4.53 31.57
C ARG A 214 18.37 3.10 31.21
N TYR A 215 17.89 2.61 30.08
CA TYR A 215 18.19 1.26 29.59
C TYR A 215 19.69 0.98 29.51
N ASN A 216 20.09 -0.14 30.11
CA ASN A 216 21.42 -0.72 30.06
C ASN A 216 21.30 -2.22 29.79
N GLY A 217 21.76 -2.66 28.63
CA GLY A 217 21.66 -4.06 28.20
C GLY A 217 22.38 -5.06 29.11
N ASN A 218 23.34 -4.61 29.92
CA ASN A 218 24.10 -5.47 30.83
C ASN A 218 23.43 -5.64 32.21
N ASP A 219 22.33 -4.93 32.49
CA ASP A 219 21.72 -4.87 33.82
C ASP A 219 20.17 -4.95 33.75
N VAL A 220 19.63 -5.87 32.95
CA VAL A 220 18.17 -5.98 32.73
C VAL A 220 17.44 -6.88 33.74
N ALA A 221 18.16 -7.69 34.51
CA ALA A 221 17.56 -8.65 35.44
C ALA A 221 16.78 -7.96 36.58
N GLY A 222 15.59 -8.49 36.88
CA GLY A 222 14.72 -7.98 37.95
C GLY A 222 14.06 -6.62 37.68
N LYS A 223 14.12 -6.12 36.44
CA LYS A 223 13.64 -4.79 36.06
C LYS A 223 12.56 -4.86 34.98
N VAL A 224 11.75 -3.81 34.88
CA VAL A 224 10.68 -3.69 33.87
C VAL A 224 11.11 -2.72 32.77
N LEU A 225 11.25 -3.18 31.54
CA LEU A 225 11.66 -2.32 30.43
C LEU A 225 10.45 -1.64 29.79
N ILE A 226 10.41 -0.31 29.77
CA ILE A 226 9.40 0.48 29.06
C ILE A 226 10.00 1.06 27.79
N CYS A 227 9.41 0.76 26.64
CA CYS A 227 9.92 1.19 25.34
C CYS A 227 8.78 1.50 24.34
N PRO A 228 9.03 2.31 23.29
CA PRO A 228 8.01 2.59 22.28
C PRO A 228 7.64 1.34 21.49
N PRO A 229 6.42 1.25 20.91
CA PRO A 229 6.03 0.12 20.07
C PRO A 229 6.98 -0.16 18.90
N SER A 230 7.62 0.88 18.36
CA SER A 230 8.64 0.74 17.30
C SER A 230 9.86 -0.08 17.73
N ALA A 231 10.10 -0.24 19.03
CA ALA A 231 11.20 -1.04 19.56
C ALA A 231 10.90 -2.54 19.61
N ASN A 232 9.66 -3.00 19.37
CA ASN A 232 9.23 -4.39 19.55
C ASN A 232 10.14 -5.41 18.83
N HIS A 233 10.60 -5.07 17.62
CA HIS A 233 11.47 -5.89 16.79
C HIS A 233 12.88 -5.30 16.63
N SER A 234 13.31 -4.49 17.61
CA SER A 234 14.64 -3.89 17.58
C SER A 234 15.71 -4.90 18.04
N PRO A 235 16.95 -4.81 17.51
CA PRO A 235 18.07 -5.60 18.00
C PRO A 235 18.32 -5.45 19.50
N MET A 236 17.91 -4.31 20.09
CA MET A 236 17.97 -4.06 21.53
C MET A 236 17.12 -5.07 22.32
N LEU A 237 15.86 -5.27 21.91
CA LEU A 237 14.98 -6.24 22.57
C LEU A 237 15.36 -7.68 22.23
N GLU A 238 15.84 -7.96 21.01
CA GLU A 238 16.28 -9.30 20.62
C GLU A 238 17.42 -9.84 21.49
N LYS A 239 18.33 -8.96 21.94
CA LYS A 239 19.44 -9.31 22.83
C LYS A 239 19.03 -9.62 24.27
N ILE A 240 17.79 -9.30 24.67
CA ILE A 240 17.31 -9.58 26.04
C ILE A 240 16.86 -11.04 26.12
N PRO A 241 17.56 -11.90 26.89
CA PRO A 241 17.16 -13.29 27.05
C PRO A 241 15.86 -13.38 27.85
N ARG A 242 14.99 -14.34 27.50
CA ARG A 242 13.73 -14.64 28.21
C ARG A 242 12.84 -13.42 28.47
N LYS A 243 12.69 -12.54 27.47
CA LYS A 243 11.74 -11.41 27.55
C LYS A 243 10.29 -11.88 27.38
N ARG A 244 9.35 -11.21 28.06
CA ARG A 244 7.92 -11.25 27.74
C ARG A 244 7.46 -9.84 27.42
N VAL A 245 6.82 -9.66 26.28
CA VAL A 245 6.44 -8.35 25.75
C VAL A 245 4.94 -8.15 25.89
N ALA A 246 4.52 -7.01 26.44
CA ALA A 246 3.13 -6.61 26.50
C ALA A 246 2.90 -5.29 25.75
N LEU A 247 1.76 -5.20 25.03
CA LEU A 247 1.28 -3.94 24.45
C LEU A 247 0.36 -3.21 25.41
N ILE A 248 0.56 -1.90 25.57
CA ILE A 248 -0.30 -1.04 26.40
C ILE A 248 -0.97 -0.02 25.47
N SER A 249 -2.24 -0.24 25.17
CA SER A 249 -2.99 0.57 24.20
C SER A 249 -4.50 0.41 24.38
N GLY A 250 -5.30 1.43 24.06
CA GLY A 250 -6.77 1.30 23.99
C GLY A 250 -7.25 0.25 22.97
N TRP A 251 -6.44 -0.05 21.95
CA TRP A 251 -6.75 -1.13 20.98
C TRP A 251 -6.65 -2.54 21.56
N ALA A 252 -6.07 -2.70 22.76
CA ALA A 252 -5.97 -4.00 23.42
C ALA A 252 -7.32 -4.56 23.92
N VAL A 253 -8.41 -3.81 23.77
CA VAL A 253 -9.79 -4.35 23.96
C VAL A 253 -10.10 -5.42 22.92
N ASP A 254 -9.50 -5.35 21.73
CA ASP A 254 -9.72 -6.35 20.69
C ASP A 254 -9.11 -7.71 21.11
N PRO A 255 -9.89 -8.82 21.10
CA PRO A 255 -9.38 -10.15 21.48
C PRO A 255 -8.19 -10.63 20.63
N GLY A 256 -8.05 -10.10 19.41
CA GLY A 256 -6.95 -10.41 18.49
C GLY A 256 -5.69 -9.55 18.68
N ALA A 257 -5.64 -8.64 19.65
CA ALA A 257 -4.54 -7.67 19.79
C ALA A 257 -3.17 -8.36 19.98
N VAL A 258 -3.11 -9.42 20.80
CA VAL A 258 -1.89 -10.20 21.04
C VAL A 258 -1.30 -10.74 19.72
N PHE A 259 -2.15 -11.32 18.87
CA PHE A 259 -1.75 -11.85 17.56
C PHE A 259 -1.41 -10.74 16.56
N ARG A 260 -2.23 -9.67 16.54
CA ARG A 260 -2.06 -8.53 15.61
C ARG A 260 -0.73 -7.83 15.84
N TYR A 261 -0.37 -7.60 17.10
CA TYR A 261 0.83 -6.86 17.48
C TYR A 261 2.03 -7.75 17.80
N GLN A 262 1.88 -9.07 17.72
CA GLN A 262 2.94 -10.07 17.98
C GLN A 262 3.63 -9.84 19.33
N VAL A 263 2.80 -9.76 20.38
CA VAL A 263 3.20 -9.60 21.78
C VAL A 263 2.70 -10.77 22.60
N ASP A 264 3.21 -10.97 23.82
CA ASP A 264 2.78 -12.03 24.74
C ASP A 264 1.54 -11.66 25.55
N ALA A 265 1.30 -10.36 25.75
CA ALA A 265 0.13 -9.83 26.45
C ALA A 265 -0.31 -8.48 25.87
N ALA A 266 -1.56 -8.09 26.13
CA ALA A 266 -2.06 -6.78 25.74
C ALA A 266 -2.99 -6.22 26.84
N PHE A 267 -2.82 -4.94 27.19
CA PHE A 267 -3.53 -4.27 28.28
C PHE A 267 -4.21 -3.00 27.78
N ALA A 268 -5.52 -2.90 28.01
CA ALA A 268 -6.39 -1.81 27.55
C ALA A 268 -6.27 -0.54 28.40
N LEU A 269 -5.04 -0.03 28.57
CA LEU A 269 -4.76 1.24 29.24
C LEU A 269 -4.57 2.32 28.18
N SER A 270 -5.57 3.19 28.02
CA SER A 270 -5.61 4.24 26.98
C SER A 270 -5.44 5.65 27.54
N ASP A 271 -4.80 6.53 26.76
CA ASP A 271 -4.72 7.99 26.99
C ASP A 271 -5.85 8.74 26.27
N HIS A 272 -6.84 8.04 25.74
CA HIS A 272 -8.03 8.61 25.12
C HIS A 272 -9.27 8.28 25.94
N ALA A 273 -10.31 9.08 25.73
CA ALA A 273 -11.68 8.78 26.11
C ALA A 273 -12.13 7.48 25.43
N ASP A 274 -12.78 6.62 26.22
CA ASP A 274 -13.48 5.45 25.71
C ASP A 274 -14.91 5.82 25.28
N TYR A 275 -15.68 4.86 24.77
CA TYR A 275 -17.03 5.16 24.27
C TYR A 275 -17.95 5.79 25.33
N ASP A 276 -17.89 5.35 26.59
CA ASP A 276 -18.75 5.89 27.66
C ASP A 276 -18.23 7.26 28.14
N ASP A 277 -16.91 7.47 28.18
CA ASP A 277 -16.28 8.78 28.42
C ASP A 277 -16.71 9.81 27.36
N LEU A 278 -16.77 9.42 26.08
CA LEU A 278 -17.19 10.31 24.99
C LEU A 278 -18.65 10.76 25.18
N LEU A 279 -19.56 9.81 25.47
CA LEU A 279 -20.96 10.13 25.77
C LEU A 279 -21.08 11.05 27.00
N ARG A 280 -20.35 10.71 28.06
CA ARG A 280 -20.32 11.50 29.28
C ARG A 280 -19.80 12.92 29.04
N TYR A 281 -18.81 13.08 28.17
CA TYR A 281 -18.27 14.40 27.85
C TYR A 281 -19.30 15.29 27.16
N VAL A 282 -20.11 14.73 26.24
CA VAL A 282 -21.22 15.45 25.61
C VAL A 282 -22.26 15.89 26.65
N GLU A 283 -22.60 15.02 27.62
CA GLU A 283 -23.51 15.37 28.71
C GLU A 283 -22.97 16.50 29.61
N LEU A 284 -21.66 16.51 29.86
CA LEU A 284 -21.01 17.49 30.72
C LEU A 284 -20.90 18.88 30.06
N VAL A 285 -20.63 18.91 28.74
CA VAL A 285 -20.53 20.15 27.96
C VAL A 285 -21.91 20.73 27.62
N GLN A 286 -22.94 19.89 27.49
CA GLN A 286 -24.31 20.27 27.10
C GLN A 286 -24.38 21.12 25.82
N PRO A 287 -23.78 20.66 24.69
CA PRO A 287 -23.77 21.44 23.46
C PRO A 287 -25.11 21.41 22.74
N ARG A 288 -25.38 22.46 21.96
CA ARG A 288 -26.50 22.49 21.02
C ARG A 288 -26.23 21.58 19.84
N ARG A 289 -24.97 21.52 19.39
CA ARG A 289 -24.51 20.64 18.31
C ARG A 289 -23.11 20.08 18.54
N VAL A 290 -22.86 18.90 18.00
CA VAL A 290 -21.59 18.18 18.13
C VAL A 290 -20.97 17.91 16.76
N PHE A 291 -19.68 18.18 16.66
CA PHE A 291 -18.82 17.84 15.55
C PHE A 291 -17.81 16.80 16.00
N THR A 292 -17.80 15.64 15.34
CA THR A 292 -16.94 14.51 15.69
C THR A 292 -15.79 14.40 14.69
N LEU A 293 -14.58 14.08 15.16
CA LEU A 293 -13.37 13.95 14.35
C LEU A 293 -12.56 12.71 14.77
N HIS A 294 -11.75 12.21 13.85
CA HIS A 294 -10.88 11.04 13.99
C HIS A 294 -11.61 9.72 14.38
N GLY A 295 -10.91 8.60 14.25
CA GLY A 295 -11.43 7.25 14.50
C GLY A 295 -12.80 6.96 13.89
N PHE A 296 -13.80 6.80 14.75
CA PHE A 296 -15.15 6.37 14.37
C PHE A 296 -16.18 7.52 14.36
N ALA A 297 -15.74 8.73 14.01
CA ALA A 297 -16.55 9.95 13.98
C ALA A 297 -17.95 9.79 13.39
N ALA A 298 -18.08 9.23 12.18
CA ALA A 298 -19.39 9.08 11.53
C ALA A 298 -20.34 8.15 12.31
N ALA A 299 -19.81 7.06 12.89
CA ALA A 299 -20.60 6.12 13.66
C ALA A 299 -21.02 6.73 15.01
N PHE A 300 -20.12 7.44 15.69
CA PHE A 300 -20.43 8.11 16.96
C PHE A 300 -21.44 9.25 16.77
N ALA A 301 -21.28 10.07 15.72
CA ALA A 301 -22.27 11.09 15.38
C ALA A 301 -23.65 10.50 15.08
N CYS A 302 -23.71 9.33 14.44
CA CYS A 302 -24.97 8.62 14.20
C CYS A 302 -25.64 8.17 15.51
N ASP A 303 -24.85 7.68 16.46
CA ASP A 303 -25.34 7.26 17.77
C ASP A 303 -25.85 8.45 18.60
N LEU A 304 -25.12 9.58 18.58
CA LEU A 304 -25.56 10.84 19.20
C LEU A 304 -26.91 11.32 18.63
N ARG A 305 -27.09 11.29 17.30
CA ARG A 305 -28.38 11.64 16.68
C ARG A 305 -29.52 10.72 17.10
N THR A 306 -29.24 9.43 17.26
CA THR A 306 -30.24 8.45 17.76
C THR A 306 -30.66 8.77 19.20
N ARG A 307 -29.79 9.45 19.97
CA ARG A 307 -30.03 9.92 21.33
C ARG A 307 -30.58 11.35 21.41
N GLY A 308 -30.96 11.94 20.27
CA GLY A 308 -31.55 13.28 20.20
C GLY A 308 -30.54 14.43 20.25
N VAL A 309 -29.24 14.16 20.12
CA VAL A 309 -28.19 15.20 20.04
C VAL A 309 -27.91 15.52 18.58
N GLU A 310 -28.00 16.80 18.22
CA GLU A 310 -27.62 17.28 16.89
C GLU A 310 -26.12 17.06 16.68
N ALA A 311 -25.74 16.15 15.77
CA ALA A 311 -24.34 15.75 15.63
C ALA A 311 -23.93 15.36 14.20
N TRP A 312 -22.73 15.76 13.80
CA TRP A 312 -22.12 15.44 12.49
C TRP A 312 -20.66 15.07 12.62
N ALA A 313 -20.15 14.27 11.68
CA ALA A 313 -18.71 14.06 11.56
C ALA A 313 -18.08 15.19 10.73
N LEU A 314 -16.97 15.75 11.17
CA LEU A 314 -16.16 16.64 10.36
C LEU A 314 -15.32 15.81 9.40
N SER A 315 -15.88 15.56 8.22
CA SER A 315 -15.18 15.05 7.06
C SER A 315 -15.26 16.08 5.93
N GLU A 316 -14.45 15.92 4.87
CA GLU A 316 -14.68 16.68 3.62
C GLU A 316 -16.10 16.46 3.07
N GLU A 317 -16.77 15.36 3.45
CA GLU A 317 -18.10 14.97 2.94
C GLU A 317 -19.27 15.74 3.59
N ASN A 318 -19.18 16.10 4.88
CA ASN A 318 -20.28 16.74 5.62
C ASN A 318 -20.25 18.27 5.59
N GLN A 319 -19.19 18.88 5.04
CA GLN A 319 -19.06 20.34 4.94
C GLN A 319 -20.12 21.01 4.05
N MET A 320 -20.77 20.23 3.18
CA MET A 320 -21.88 20.71 2.37
C MET A 320 -23.24 20.67 3.11
N GLU A 321 -23.39 19.87 4.17
CA GLU A 321 -24.62 19.80 4.98
C GLU A 321 -24.66 20.86 6.10
N LEU A 322 -23.51 21.43 6.47
CA LEU A 322 -23.35 22.42 7.55
C LEU A 322 -23.80 23.84 7.21
N HIS A 323 -24.23 24.08 5.96
CA HIS A 323 -24.77 25.33 5.47
C HIS A 323 -26.31 25.29 5.43
N LEU A 324 -26.97 25.11 6.56
CA LEU A 324 -28.42 25.32 6.69
C LEU A 324 -28.74 26.14 7.94
N GLY A 325 -28.42 27.43 7.87
CA GLY A 325 -29.15 28.48 8.59
C GLY A 325 -29.89 29.30 7.54
N HIS A 326 -31.22 29.31 7.62
CA HIS A 326 -32.14 29.93 6.67
C HIS A 326 -31.73 31.33 6.21
N SER A 327 -31.64 31.51 4.90
CA SER A 327 -32.14 32.73 4.23
C SER A 327 -32.72 32.31 2.88
N ASP A 328 -34.00 32.64 2.68
CA ASP A 328 -34.68 32.49 1.40
C ASP A 328 -33.90 33.26 0.34
N ILE A 329 -33.21 32.54 -0.56
CA ILE A 329 -32.70 33.12 -1.78
C ILE A 329 -33.20 32.24 -2.92
N ALA A 330 -34.11 32.83 -3.70
CA ALA A 330 -34.73 32.25 -4.87
C ALA A 330 -33.70 31.57 -5.77
N LEU A 331 -34.05 30.35 -6.21
CA LEU A 331 -33.39 29.63 -7.29
C LEU A 331 -33.27 30.53 -8.53
N GLN A 332 -32.11 31.14 -8.72
CA GLN A 332 -31.73 31.72 -10.00
C GLN A 332 -31.28 30.59 -10.92
N SER A 333 -32.04 30.41 -12.00
CA SER A 333 -31.74 29.57 -13.14
C SER A 333 -30.33 29.83 -13.69
N LEU A 334 -29.53 28.78 -13.84
CA LEU A 334 -28.27 28.81 -14.57
C LEU A 334 -28.51 29.13 -16.06
N PRO A 335 -27.59 29.84 -16.75
CA PRO A 335 -27.77 30.22 -18.14
C PRO A 335 -27.53 29.03 -19.08
N LYS A 336 -28.40 28.90 -20.09
CA LYS A 336 -28.19 28.04 -21.26
C LYS A 336 -26.93 28.46 -22.03
N PRO A 337 -26.10 27.53 -22.54
CA PRO A 337 -25.11 27.86 -23.54
C PRO A 337 -25.80 28.30 -24.84
N ALA A 338 -25.37 29.44 -25.39
CA ALA A 338 -25.84 29.96 -26.66
C ALA A 338 -25.44 29.02 -27.81
N GLY A 339 -26.38 28.85 -28.74
CA GLY A 339 -26.32 27.88 -29.82
C GLY A 339 -25.23 28.13 -30.86
N ALA A 340 -24.64 27.03 -31.31
CA ALA A 340 -24.12 26.90 -32.67
C ALA A 340 -25.23 26.30 -33.56
N PRO A 341 -25.30 26.64 -34.86
CA PRO A 341 -26.43 26.29 -35.71
C PRO A 341 -26.48 24.77 -35.98
N PRO A 342 -27.67 24.17 -36.10
CA PRO A 342 -27.80 22.76 -36.41
C PRO A 342 -27.63 22.58 -37.92
N ASP A 343 -26.53 21.96 -38.34
CA ASP A 343 -26.52 21.22 -39.60
C ASP A 343 -26.92 19.78 -39.26
N SER A 344 -28.23 19.59 -39.09
CA SER A 344 -28.84 18.32 -38.72
C SER A 344 -29.01 17.45 -39.96
N ARG A 345 -28.10 16.47 -40.10
CA ARG A 345 -28.56 15.16 -40.54
C ARG A 345 -29.23 14.50 -39.34
N GLN A 346 -30.55 14.36 -39.44
CA GLN A 346 -31.37 13.55 -38.55
C GLN A 346 -30.78 12.12 -38.49
N SER A 347 -30.36 11.68 -37.30
CA SER A 347 -30.25 10.26 -36.99
C SER A 347 -30.91 9.98 -35.64
N GLU A 348 -31.99 9.22 -35.70
CA GLU A 348 -32.80 8.61 -34.65
C GLU A 348 -32.07 8.30 -33.32
N ASP A 349 -32.68 8.70 -32.19
CA ASP A 349 -32.81 8.09 -30.83
C ASP A 349 -31.96 6.88 -30.37
N LYS A 350 -30.79 6.58 -30.95
CA LYS A 350 -29.98 5.40 -30.61
C LYS A 350 -28.87 5.75 -29.62
N SER A 351 -28.81 5.01 -28.52
CA SER A 351 -27.72 5.11 -27.54
C SER A 351 -26.42 4.49 -28.09
N GLU A 352 -25.38 5.32 -28.28
CA GLU A 352 -24.06 4.87 -28.76
C GLU A 352 -23.38 3.92 -27.76
N PHE A 353 -23.54 4.17 -26.45
CA PHE A 353 -22.95 3.31 -25.42
C PHE A 353 -23.63 1.94 -25.36
N LEU A 354 -24.93 1.87 -25.66
CA LEU A 354 -25.63 0.60 -25.81
C LEU A 354 -25.09 -0.20 -27.00
N GLU A 355 -24.75 0.44 -28.12
CA GLU A 355 -24.09 -0.22 -29.24
C GLU A 355 -22.73 -0.81 -28.82
N PHE A 356 -21.90 -0.04 -28.11
CA PHE A 356 -20.66 -0.54 -27.52
C PHE A 356 -20.90 -1.79 -26.64
N ALA A 357 -21.89 -1.73 -25.75
CA ALA A 357 -22.21 -2.83 -24.84
C ALA A 357 -22.69 -4.08 -25.61
N ASN A 358 -23.49 -3.90 -26.66
CA ASN A 358 -23.98 -4.98 -27.52
C ASN A 358 -22.84 -5.64 -28.32
N VAL A 359 -21.87 -4.87 -28.81
CA VAL A 359 -20.66 -5.43 -29.45
C VAL A 359 -19.86 -6.24 -28.43
N GLY A 360 -19.74 -5.77 -27.19
CA GLY A 360 -19.14 -6.54 -26.10
C GLY A 360 -19.85 -7.88 -25.87
N GLU A 361 -21.18 -7.91 -25.88
CA GLU A 361 -21.95 -9.14 -25.71
C GLU A 361 -21.79 -10.10 -26.89
N ALA A 362 -21.77 -9.58 -28.13
CA ALA A 362 -21.49 -10.40 -29.31
C ALA A 362 -20.10 -11.06 -29.23
N ILE A 363 -19.10 -10.31 -28.75
CA ILE A 363 -17.74 -10.84 -28.50
C ILE A 363 -17.74 -11.90 -27.39
N SER A 364 -18.51 -11.68 -26.32
CA SER A 364 -18.66 -12.63 -25.22
C SER A 364 -19.32 -13.94 -25.66
N GLY A 365 -20.31 -13.85 -26.55
CA GLY A 365 -21.13 -14.96 -27.03
C GLY A 365 -20.42 -15.94 -27.97
N THR A 366 -19.19 -15.67 -28.39
CA THR A 366 -18.41 -16.56 -29.25
C THR A 366 -17.10 -17.01 -28.59
N PRO A 367 -16.72 -18.30 -28.68
CA PRO A 367 -15.39 -18.75 -28.26
C PRO A 367 -14.32 -18.51 -29.34
N ALA A 368 -14.71 -18.23 -30.58
CA ALA A 368 -13.80 -18.18 -31.72
C ALA A 368 -13.01 -16.86 -31.76
N LYS A 369 -11.68 -16.95 -31.62
CA LYS A 369 -10.75 -15.79 -31.65
C LYS A 369 -10.98 -14.89 -32.87
N LEU A 370 -11.08 -15.48 -34.07
CA LEU A 370 -11.22 -14.72 -35.32
C LEU A 370 -12.56 -13.96 -35.41
N GLU A 371 -13.64 -14.52 -34.85
CA GLU A 371 -14.94 -13.85 -34.79
C GLU A 371 -14.92 -12.67 -33.81
N LYS A 372 -14.25 -12.81 -32.65
CA LYS A 372 -14.06 -11.69 -31.72
C LYS A 372 -13.34 -10.52 -32.38
N ILE A 373 -12.24 -10.83 -33.08
CA ILE A 373 -11.47 -9.84 -33.84
C ILE A 373 -12.33 -9.22 -34.93
N ARG A 374 -13.15 -10.01 -35.63
CA ARG A 374 -14.09 -9.52 -36.65
C ARG A 374 -15.07 -8.51 -36.06
N PHE A 375 -15.84 -8.90 -35.03
CA PHE A 375 -16.82 -8.02 -34.37
C PHE A 375 -16.21 -6.69 -33.92
N LEU A 376 -15.06 -6.73 -33.25
CA LEU A 376 -14.40 -5.52 -32.82
C LEU A 376 -13.88 -4.71 -34.02
N SER A 377 -13.22 -5.33 -34.99
CA SER A 377 -12.66 -4.63 -36.16
C SER A 377 -13.72 -4.00 -37.07
N ASP A 378 -14.90 -4.60 -37.17
CA ASP A 378 -16.05 -4.06 -37.90
C ASP A 378 -16.55 -2.79 -37.20
N TYR A 379 -16.68 -2.84 -35.86
CA TYR A 379 -17.09 -1.70 -35.05
C TYR A 379 -16.04 -0.58 -35.03
N LEU A 380 -14.75 -0.88 -34.88
CA LEU A 380 -13.70 0.16 -34.90
C LEU A 380 -13.66 0.93 -36.23
N ARG A 381 -14.03 0.30 -37.36
CA ARG A 381 -14.09 0.95 -38.68
C ARG A 381 -15.23 1.96 -38.82
N SER A 382 -16.34 1.77 -38.10
CA SER A 382 -17.50 2.66 -38.21
C SER A 382 -17.37 3.92 -37.34
N LEU A 383 -16.43 3.96 -36.39
CA LEU A 383 -16.34 5.01 -35.39
C LEU A 383 -15.56 6.25 -35.87
N PRO A 384 -16.03 7.48 -35.53
CA PRO A 384 -15.25 8.69 -35.70
C PRO A 384 -14.04 8.74 -34.74
N SER A 385 -13.10 9.64 -35.02
CA SER A 385 -11.79 9.70 -34.33
C SER A 385 -11.87 9.77 -32.79
N GLU A 386 -12.81 10.54 -32.23
CA GLU A 386 -12.94 10.68 -30.77
C GLU A 386 -13.53 9.43 -30.12
N GLN A 387 -14.61 8.89 -30.70
CA GLN A 387 -15.25 7.67 -30.22
C GLN A 387 -14.32 6.46 -30.35
N LEU A 388 -13.53 6.38 -31.44
CA LEU A 388 -12.53 5.34 -31.65
C LEU A 388 -11.55 5.25 -30.47
N ARG A 389 -11.06 6.39 -29.97
CA ARG A 389 -10.13 6.42 -28.82
C ARG A 389 -10.77 5.89 -27.54
N ILE A 390 -12.01 6.32 -27.26
CA ILE A 390 -12.78 5.93 -26.08
C ILE A 390 -13.07 4.43 -26.11
N VAL A 391 -13.68 3.96 -27.19
CA VAL A 391 -14.10 2.56 -27.36
C VAL A 391 -12.93 1.61 -27.28
N THR A 392 -11.83 1.92 -27.98
CA THR A 392 -10.64 1.06 -27.97
C THR A 392 -10.07 0.92 -26.55
N THR A 393 -10.08 2.01 -25.78
CA THR A 393 -9.66 2.00 -24.37
C THR A 393 -10.61 1.14 -23.53
N TYR A 394 -11.93 1.31 -23.66
CA TYR A 394 -12.92 0.58 -22.87
C TYR A 394 -12.89 -0.92 -23.13
N PHE A 395 -12.61 -1.37 -24.36
CA PHE A 395 -12.45 -2.80 -24.67
C PHE A 395 -11.22 -3.45 -24.00
N THR A 396 -10.31 -2.66 -23.41
CA THR A 396 -9.28 -3.19 -22.49
C THR A 396 -9.79 -3.38 -21.05
N GLY A 397 -11.04 -3.00 -20.78
CA GLY A 397 -11.66 -3.02 -19.45
C GLY A 397 -11.29 -1.85 -18.56
N LYS A 398 -10.78 -0.74 -19.12
CA LYS A 398 -10.30 0.42 -18.36
C LYS A 398 -11.01 1.70 -18.79
N ALA A 399 -11.23 2.60 -17.84
CA ALA A 399 -11.78 3.93 -18.11
C ALA A 399 -10.77 4.90 -18.73
N PHE A 400 -9.48 4.71 -18.44
CA PHE A 400 -8.38 5.55 -18.93
C PHE A 400 -7.27 4.69 -19.53
N ALA A 401 -6.50 5.27 -20.46
CA ALA A 401 -5.31 4.66 -21.03
C ALA A 401 -4.26 4.33 -19.97
N GLN A 402 -3.34 3.40 -20.25
CA GLN A 402 -2.30 2.99 -19.28
C GLN A 402 -1.35 4.15 -18.93
N SER A 403 -1.08 5.05 -19.88
CA SER A 403 -0.28 6.25 -19.67
C SER A 403 -0.98 7.31 -18.82
N ASP A 404 -2.28 7.18 -18.61
CA ASP A 404 -3.06 8.10 -17.80
C ASP A 404 -3.06 7.65 -16.35
N LEU A 405 -2.52 8.50 -15.47
CA LEU A 405 -2.33 8.19 -14.05
C LEU A 405 -3.60 8.39 -13.23
N ARG A 406 -4.69 8.87 -13.84
CA ARG A 406 -5.97 9.06 -13.16
C ARG A 406 -6.52 7.73 -12.69
N ILE A 407 -6.93 7.69 -11.43
CA ILE A 407 -7.63 6.56 -10.82
C ILE A 407 -9.01 7.02 -10.36
N LEU A 408 -10.03 6.19 -10.59
CA LEU A 408 -11.40 6.51 -10.21
C LEU A 408 -11.63 6.37 -8.69
N GLN A 409 -10.85 5.51 -8.00
CA GLN A 409 -11.05 5.16 -6.59
C GLN A 409 -12.50 4.76 -6.25
N VAL A 410 -13.17 4.05 -7.16
CA VAL A 410 -14.54 3.55 -6.97
C VAL A 410 -14.46 2.10 -6.52
N GLY A 411 -14.68 1.86 -5.22
CA GLY A 411 -14.73 0.51 -4.64
C GLY A 411 -16.13 -0.09 -4.65
N TRP A 412 -16.22 -1.39 -4.34
CA TRP A 412 -17.48 -2.16 -4.32
C TRP A 412 -18.61 -1.50 -3.53
N ALA A 413 -18.29 -0.95 -2.35
CA ALA A 413 -19.28 -0.29 -1.50
C ALA A 413 -19.96 0.91 -2.20
N ILE A 414 -19.21 1.67 -3.01
CA ILE A 414 -19.73 2.82 -3.77
C ILE A 414 -20.65 2.34 -4.88
N ILE A 415 -20.22 1.34 -5.66
CA ILE A 415 -21.02 0.75 -6.75
C ILE A 415 -22.32 0.17 -6.19
N PHE A 416 -22.26 -0.61 -5.11
CA PHE A 416 -23.43 -1.25 -4.51
C PHE A 416 -24.40 -0.21 -3.92
N ARG A 417 -23.87 0.83 -3.27
CA ARG A 417 -24.69 1.94 -2.79
C ARG A 417 -25.41 2.65 -3.94
N ALA A 418 -24.71 2.91 -5.05
CA ALA A 418 -25.27 3.57 -6.22
C ALA A 418 -26.36 2.72 -6.90
N LEU A 419 -26.12 1.42 -7.11
CA LEU A 419 -27.09 0.50 -7.70
C LEU A 419 -28.37 0.38 -6.85
N LYS A 420 -28.23 0.21 -5.52
CA LYS A 420 -29.37 0.20 -4.60
C LYS A 420 -30.12 1.53 -4.60
N GLY A 421 -29.40 2.64 -4.61
CA GLY A 421 -29.99 3.98 -4.66
C GLY A 421 -30.76 4.24 -5.96
N ALA A 422 -30.26 3.75 -7.09
CA ALA A 422 -30.89 3.94 -8.40
C ALA A 422 -32.17 3.12 -8.56
N THR A 423 -32.20 1.92 -7.97
CA THR A 423 -33.29 0.94 -8.16
C THR A 423 -34.24 0.86 -6.96
N LYS A 424 -33.89 1.49 -5.84
CA LYS A 424 -34.64 1.50 -4.57
C LYS A 424 -34.91 0.11 -3.97
N ILE A 425 -34.10 -0.89 -4.32
CA ILE A 425 -34.22 -2.25 -3.76
C ILE A 425 -33.64 -2.34 -2.34
N SER A 426 -34.17 -3.28 -1.56
CA SER A 426 -33.73 -3.51 -0.18
C SER A 426 -32.35 -4.17 -0.11
N ASP A 427 -31.64 -4.00 1.03
CA ASP A 427 -30.36 -4.67 1.26
C ASP A 427 -30.47 -6.19 1.16
N ALA A 428 -31.52 -6.80 1.72
CA ALA A 428 -31.71 -8.25 1.68
C ALA A 428 -31.95 -8.76 0.24
N GLU A 429 -32.65 -8.00 -0.60
CA GLU A 429 -32.86 -8.35 -2.00
C GLU A 429 -31.56 -8.22 -2.81
N PHE A 430 -30.83 -7.11 -2.64
CA PHE A 430 -29.54 -6.92 -3.30
C PHE A 430 -28.54 -8.03 -2.97
N HIS A 431 -28.39 -8.41 -1.70
CA HIS A 431 -27.47 -9.48 -1.31
C HIS A 431 -27.86 -10.84 -1.91
N ARG A 432 -29.17 -11.13 -2.05
CA ARG A 432 -29.63 -12.36 -2.72
C ARG A 432 -29.28 -12.37 -4.20
N MET A 433 -29.45 -11.25 -4.90
CA MET A 433 -29.07 -11.12 -6.31
C MET A 433 -27.55 -11.22 -6.49
N ALA A 434 -26.78 -10.49 -5.68
CA ALA A 434 -25.32 -10.50 -5.73
C ALA A 434 -24.72 -11.88 -5.40
N ALA A 435 -25.35 -12.66 -4.51
CA ALA A 435 -24.88 -14.00 -4.18
C ALA A 435 -25.03 -15.03 -5.32
N ARG A 436 -25.88 -14.77 -6.33
CA ARG A 436 -26.08 -15.67 -7.49
C ARG A 436 -24.91 -15.61 -8.47
N TYR A 437 -24.20 -14.49 -8.52
CA TYR A 437 -23.15 -14.25 -9.51
C TYR A 437 -21.82 -13.93 -8.83
N GLY A 438 -20.76 -14.60 -9.27
CA GLY A 438 -19.38 -14.17 -8.98
C GLY A 438 -18.91 -12.99 -9.82
N ASP A 439 -19.84 -12.23 -10.41
CA ASP A 439 -19.61 -11.17 -11.38
C ASP A 439 -20.48 -9.95 -11.08
N ALA A 440 -19.84 -8.78 -10.94
CA ALA A 440 -20.55 -7.57 -10.58
C ALA A 440 -21.23 -6.89 -11.76
N GLY A 441 -20.76 -7.11 -12.99
CA GLY A 441 -21.45 -6.67 -14.19
C GLY A 441 -22.80 -7.38 -14.31
N GLN A 442 -22.81 -8.70 -14.14
CA GLN A 442 -24.03 -9.52 -14.14
C GLN A 442 -24.96 -9.16 -12.97
N THR A 443 -24.40 -8.88 -11.79
CA THR A 443 -25.18 -8.35 -10.67
C THR A 443 -25.85 -7.02 -11.04
N ALA A 444 -25.12 -6.10 -11.68
CA ALA A 444 -25.68 -4.82 -12.13
C ALA A 444 -26.77 -5.00 -13.20
N LEU A 445 -26.57 -5.94 -14.14
CA LEU A 445 -27.57 -6.29 -15.15
C LEU A 445 -28.89 -6.70 -14.48
N GLU A 446 -28.87 -7.68 -13.56
CA GLU A 446 -30.09 -8.15 -12.89
C GLU A 446 -30.73 -7.08 -11.98
N VAL A 447 -29.90 -6.30 -11.29
CA VAL A 447 -30.38 -5.24 -10.39
C VAL A 447 -31.08 -4.12 -11.16
N LEU A 448 -30.53 -3.70 -12.29
CA LEU A 448 -31.08 -2.59 -13.08
C LEU A 448 -32.26 -3.01 -13.97
N ASP A 449 -32.36 -4.30 -14.31
CA ASP A 449 -33.39 -4.82 -15.23
C ASP A 449 -34.81 -4.45 -14.76
N GLY A 450 -35.57 -3.80 -15.66
CA GLY A 450 -36.93 -3.32 -15.41
C GLY A 450 -37.09 -2.25 -14.31
N ARG A 451 -36.00 -1.69 -13.76
CA ARG A 451 -36.03 -0.80 -12.58
C ARG A 451 -35.48 0.61 -12.82
N THR A 452 -35.08 0.93 -14.04
CA THR A 452 -34.54 2.24 -14.45
C THR A 452 -35.41 2.90 -15.51
N ALA A 453 -35.12 4.16 -15.84
CA ALA A 453 -35.74 4.89 -16.94
C ALA A 453 -34.66 5.24 -17.99
N PRO A 454 -34.33 4.31 -18.91
CA PRO A 454 -33.21 4.48 -19.84
C PRO A 454 -33.36 5.70 -20.74
N GLN A 455 -32.30 6.47 -20.88
CA GLN A 455 -32.16 7.59 -21.82
C GLN A 455 -30.95 7.33 -22.73
N PRO A 456 -30.91 7.91 -23.95
CA PRO A 456 -29.73 7.80 -24.82
C PRO A 456 -28.46 8.24 -24.09
N PHE A 457 -27.39 7.45 -24.21
CA PHE A 457 -26.12 7.69 -23.55
C PHE A 457 -24.99 7.58 -24.57
N SER A 458 -24.34 8.71 -24.83
CA SER A 458 -23.24 8.79 -25.80
C SER A 458 -21.93 8.27 -25.23
N LEU A 459 -20.99 7.91 -26.12
CA LEU A 459 -19.63 7.53 -25.70
C LEU A 459 -18.89 8.69 -25.05
N LEU A 460 -19.15 9.94 -25.48
CA LEU A 460 -18.54 11.13 -24.88
C LEU A 460 -19.04 11.37 -23.46
N GLU A 461 -20.35 11.27 -23.21
CA GLU A 461 -20.89 11.39 -21.85
C GLU A 461 -20.36 10.31 -20.91
N SER A 462 -20.01 9.13 -21.42
CA SER A 462 -19.37 8.08 -20.61
C SER A 462 -17.93 8.43 -20.22
N ALA A 463 -17.18 9.11 -21.10
CA ALA A 463 -15.87 9.64 -20.78
C ALA A 463 -15.98 10.78 -19.74
N ASP A 464 -16.96 11.66 -19.90
CA ASP A 464 -17.26 12.73 -18.93
C ASP A 464 -17.66 12.16 -17.58
N LEU A 465 -18.46 11.08 -17.54
CA LEU A 465 -18.79 10.38 -16.30
C LEU A 465 -17.52 9.91 -15.58
N PHE A 466 -16.62 9.22 -16.26
CA PHE A 466 -15.37 8.75 -15.63
C PHE A 466 -14.46 9.90 -15.22
N GLN A 467 -14.39 10.98 -16.00
CA GLN A 467 -13.67 12.19 -15.61
C GLN A 467 -14.27 12.81 -14.35
N ASN A 468 -15.60 12.96 -14.29
CA ASN A 468 -16.30 13.51 -13.13
C ASN A 468 -16.16 12.61 -11.89
N LEU A 469 -16.15 11.28 -12.06
CA LEU A 469 -15.87 10.33 -10.97
C LEU A 469 -14.43 10.43 -10.46
N HIS A 470 -13.47 10.73 -11.33
CA HIS A 470 -12.10 11.02 -10.91
C HIS A 470 -12.00 12.34 -10.13
N LEU A 471 -12.69 13.39 -10.59
CA LEU A 471 -12.69 14.72 -9.96
C LEU A 471 -13.48 14.77 -8.64
N ALA A 472 -14.52 13.95 -8.52
CA ALA A 472 -15.34 13.87 -7.31
C ALA A 472 -14.51 13.40 -6.11
N ARG A 473 -14.63 14.12 -4.98
CA ARG A 473 -13.96 13.76 -3.72
C ARG A 473 -14.92 12.98 -2.81
N GLY A 474 -14.42 11.88 -2.25
CA GLY A 474 -15.16 11.03 -1.30
C GLY A 474 -16.13 10.01 -1.94
N PRO A 475 -16.40 8.89 -1.25
CA PRO A 475 -17.32 7.85 -1.70
C PRO A 475 -18.77 8.33 -1.93
N ILE A 476 -19.26 9.32 -1.17
CA ILE A 476 -20.67 9.78 -1.29
C ILE A 476 -20.92 10.49 -2.62
N ALA A 477 -20.07 11.45 -3.01
CA ALA A 477 -20.21 12.18 -4.27
C ALA A 477 -20.13 11.23 -5.48
N LYS A 478 -19.20 10.27 -5.43
CA LYS A 478 -19.07 9.22 -6.45
C LYS A 478 -20.29 8.31 -6.51
N ALA A 479 -20.83 7.92 -5.36
CA ALA A 479 -22.05 7.12 -5.29
C ALA A 479 -23.24 7.88 -5.87
N LYS A 480 -23.36 9.19 -5.61
CA LYS A 480 -24.43 10.03 -6.16
C LYS A 480 -24.34 10.17 -7.68
N LEU A 481 -23.16 10.48 -8.23
CA LEU A 481 -22.95 10.54 -9.69
C LEU A 481 -23.29 9.22 -10.38
N LEU A 482 -22.85 8.10 -9.79
CA LEU A 482 -23.18 6.76 -10.30
C LEU A 482 -24.66 6.44 -10.15
N GLN A 483 -25.30 6.82 -9.04
CA GLN A 483 -26.72 6.59 -8.81
C GLN A 483 -27.56 7.34 -9.85
N GLU A 484 -27.28 8.63 -10.04
CA GLU A 484 -27.94 9.47 -11.04
C GLU A 484 -27.79 8.85 -12.42
N ARG A 485 -26.56 8.46 -12.81
CA ARG A 485 -26.35 7.84 -14.11
C ARG A 485 -27.04 6.48 -14.22
N PHE A 486 -26.89 5.57 -13.25
CA PHE A 486 -27.55 4.25 -13.28
C PHE A 486 -29.07 4.35 -13.38
N SER A 487 -29.70 5.37 -12.78
CA SER A 487 -31.16 5.56 -12.88
C SER A 487 -31.63 5.85 -14.32
N ALA A 488 -30.73 6.34 -15.17
CA ALA A 488 -30.97 6.70 -16.57
C ALA A 488 -30.34 5.74 -17.59
N LEU A 489 -29.72 4.63 -17.15
CA LEU A 489 -29.12 3.64 -18.04
C LEU A 489 -30.04 2.43 -18.24
N SER A 490 -29.98 1.80 -19.40
CA SER A 490 -30.47 0.42 -19.55
C SER A 490 -29.61 -0.53 -18.73
N ALA A 491 -30.17 -1.70 -18.40
CA ALA A 491 -29.46 -2.72 -17.63
C ALA A 491 -28.14 -3.15 -18.29
N ARG A 492 -28.12 -3.22 -19.63
CA ARG A 492 -26.95 -3.58 -20.43
C ARG A 492 -25.85 -2.52 -20.37
N GLU A 493 -26.20 -1.25 -20.44
CA GLU A 493 -25.22 -0.16 -20.32
C GLU A 493 -24.65 -0.11 -18.89
N GLY A 494 -25.50 -0.28 -17.88
CA GLY A 494 -25.08 -0.36 -16.48
C GLY A 494 -24.12 -1.53 -16.20
N GLU A 495 -24.37 -2.71 -16.79
CA GLU A 495 -23.46 -3.86 -16.76
C GLU A 495 -22.06 -3.45 -17.25
N TYR A 496 -21.95 -2.83 -18.42
CA TYR A 496 -20.66 -2.47 -19.03
C TYR A 496 -19.95 -1.32 -18.30
N ILE A 497 -20.70 -0.35 -17.76
CA ILE A 497 -20.13 0.65 -16.86
C ILE A 497 -19.50 -0.03 -15.63
N VAL A 498 -20.20 -0.96 -14.98
CA VAL A 498 -19.65 -1.68 -13.82
C VAL A 498 -18.45 -2.54 -14.19
N LYS A 499 -18.47 -3.22 -15.34
CA LYS A 499 -17.32 -3.98 -15.87
C LYS A 499 -16.08 -3.09 -16.08
N ILE A 500 -16.24 -1.88 -16.61
CA ILE A 500 -15.16 -0.90 -16.77
C ILE A 500 -14.67 -0.36 -15.41
N LEU A 501 -15.58 -0.02 -14.50
CA LEU A 501 -15.24 0.46 -13.16
C LEU A 501 -14.42 -0.56 -12.35
N THR A 502 -14.70 -1.84 -12.57
CA THR A 502 -14.08 -2.96 -11.85
C THR A 502 -12.83 -3.51 -12.52
N GLY A 503 -12.54 -3.10 -13.76
CA GLY A 503 -11.29 -3.39 -14.46
C GLY A 503 -11.27 -4.72 -15.23
N ASP A 504 -12.41 -5.40 -15.39
CA ASP A 504 -12.49 -6.70 -16.06
C ASP A 504 -13.83 -6.87 -16.78
N LEU A 505 -13.80 -6.89 -18.12
CA LEU A 505 -14.99 -7.11 -18.94
C LEU A 505 -15.45 -8.57 -18.97
N ARG A 506 -14.54 -9.51 -18.72
CA ARG A 506 -14.76 -10.97 -18.82
C ARG A 506 -15.34 -11.50 -20.14
N ILE A 507 -15.29 -10.72 -21.23
CA ILE A 507 -15.75 -11.12 -22.57
C ILE A 507 -14.73 -11.96 -23.36
N GLY A 508 -13.63 -12.38 -22.71
CA GLY A 508 -12.55 -13.11 -23.35
C GLY A 508 -11.75 -12.30 -24.38
N LEU A 509 -11.78 -10.96 -24.25
CA LEU A 509 -10.95 -10.02 -24.99
C LEU A 509 -9.82 -9.54 -24.08
N ARG A 510 -8.57 -9.56 -24.58
CA ARG A 510 -7.40 -8.99 -23.89
C ARG A 510 -6.79 -7.93 -24.79
N GLU A 511 -5.94 -7.08 -24.23
CA GLU A 511 -5.27 -5.98 -24.97
C GLU A 511 -4.65 -6.44 -26.30
N GLY A 512 -3.97 -7.59 -26.35
CA GLY A 512 -3.43 -8.13 -27.60
C GLY A 512 -4.47 -8.47 -28.68
N LEU A 513 -5.69 -8.84 -28.30
CA LEU A 513 -6.79 -9.02 -29.26
C LEU A 513 -7.36 -7.69 -29.75
N VAL A 514 -7.29 -6.64 -28.92
CA VAL A 514 -7.63 -5.27 -29.35
C VAL A 514 -6.59 -4.79 -30.38
N GLU A 515 -5.29 -5.03 -30.14
CA GLU A 515 -4.22 -4.76 -31.10
C GLU A 515 -4.44 -5.49 -32.44
N GLU A 516 -4.76 -6.80 -32.41
CA GLU A 516 -5.09 -7.57 -33.62
C GLU A 516 -6.37 -7.05 -34.33
N SER A 517 -7.32 -6.49 -33.57
CA SER A 517 -8.53 -5.89 -34.13
C SER A 517 -8.27 -4.55 -34.79
N ILE A 518 -7.35 -3.73 -34.25
CA ILE A 518 -6.85 -2.50 -34.87
C ILE A 518 -6.15 -2.83 -36.20
N VAL A 519 -5.30 -3.87 -36.21
CA VAL A 519 -4.65 -4.38 -37.43
C VAL A 519 -5.67 -4.74 -38.49
N LYS A 520 -6.69 -5.53 -38.13
CA LYS A 520 -7.74 -5.92 -39.07
C LYS A 520 -8.63 -4.76 -39.52
N ALA A 521 -8.91 -3.80 -38.64
CA ALA A 521 -9.76 -2.64 -38.93
C ALA A 521 -9.10 -1.68 -39.91
N PHE A 522 -7.80 -1.44 -39.76
CA PHE A 522 -7.10 -0.39 -40.48
C PHE A 522 -5.99 -0.89 -41.38
N ASP A 523 -5.83 -2.20 -41.57
CA ASP A 523 -4.87 -2.82 -42.48
C ASP A 523 -3.42 -2.34 -42.27
N VAL A 524 -2.92 -2.46 -41.04
CA VAL A 524 -1.57 -2.02 -40.63
C VAL A 524 -0.77 -3.18 -40.04
N PRO A 525 0.57 -3.17 -40.10
CA PRO A 525 1.38 -4.25 -39.53
C PRO A 525 1.21 -4.37 -38.01
N LEU A 526 1.04 -5.62 -37.52
CA LEU A 526 0.86 -5.89 -36.09
C LEU A 526 2.01 -5.40 -35.22
N GLU A 527 3.24 -5.53 -35.70
CA GLU A 527 4.41 -5.11 -34.94
C GLU A 527 4.51 -3.58 -34.81
N GLU A 528 4.02 -2.82 -35.80
CA GLU A 528 3.91 -1.35 -35.68
C GLU A 528 2.84 -0.95 -34.66
N VAL A 529 1.68 -1.62 -34.65
CA VAL A 529 0.61 -1.37 -33.66
C VAL A 529 1.12 -1.66 -32.25
N LYS A 530 1.75 -2.82 -32.03
CA LYS A 530 2.34 -3.17 -30.73
C LYS A 530 3.40 -2.17 -30.29
N ARG A 531 4.29 -1.76 -31.20
CA ARG A 531 5.35 -0.78 -30.90
C ARG A 531 4.75 0.57 -30.52
N ALA A 532 3.79 1.07 -31.29
CA ALA A 532 3.11 2.32 -31.01
C ALA A 532 2.33 2.27 -29.67
N ASN A 533 1.56 1.21 -29.42
CA ASN A 533 0.83 1.03 -28.16
C ASN A 533 1.78 0.98 -26.96
N MET A 534 2.91 0.29 -27.10
CA MET A 534 3.93 0.22 -26.07
C MET A 534 4.54 1.61 -25.76
N LEU A 535 4.87 2.40 -26.79
CA LEU A 535 5.50 3.72 -26.62
C LEU A 535 4.52 4.76 -26.06
N LEU A 536 3.27 4.73 -26.54
CA LEU A 536 2.24 5.68 -26.14
C LEU A 536 1.62 5.32 -24.78
N GLY A 537 1.51 4.03 -24.45
CA GLY A 537 0.71 3.55 -23.32
C GLY A 537 -0.79 3.87 -23.48
N ASP A 538 -1.22 4.17 -24.70
CA ASP A 538 -2.58 4.60 -25.05
C ASP A 538 -3.03 3.86 -26.32
N ILE A 539 -3.81 2.81 -26.12
CA ILE A 539 -4.31 1.98 -27.22
C ILE A 539 -5.35 2.74 -28.07
N GLY A 540 -6.07 3.71 -27.48
CA GLY A 540 -6.98 4.57 -28.21
C GLY A 540 -6.24 5.50 -29.15
N GLN A 541 -5.18 6.16 -28.67
CA GLN A 541 -4.31 6.96 -29.53
C GLN A 541 -3.60 6.11 -30.58
N THR A 542 -3.22 4.88 -30.24
CA THR A 542 -2.65 3.92 -31.20
C THR A 542 -3.63 3.59 -32.32
N ALA A 543 -4.90 3.32 -31.99
CA ALA A 543 -5.94 3.09 -33.00
C ALA A 543 -6.14 4.32 -33.90
N LEU A 544 -6.06 5.53 -33.34
CA LEU A 544 -6.15 6.76 -34.11
C LEU A 544 -4.96 6.95 -35.07
N LEU A 545 -3.73 6.63 -34.63
CA LEU A 545 -2.57 6.66 -35.52
C LEU A 545 -2.66 5.57 -36.60
N ALA A 546 -3.15 4.37 -36.25
CA ALA A 546 -3.37 3.27 -37.19
C ALA A 546 -4.37 3.66 -38.28
N SER A 547 -5.52 4.25 -37.91
CA SER A 547 -6.55 4.67 -38.88
C SER A 547 -6.06 5.74 -39.85
N ARG A 548 -5.04 6.52 -39.44
CA ARG A 548 -4.38 7.54 -40.25
C ARG A 548 -3.07 7.06 -40.91
N LYS A 549 -2.69 5.79 -40.74
CA LYS A 549 -1.42 5.21 -41.24
C LYS A 549 -0.16 5.96 -40.75
N LYS A 550 -0.20 6.45 -39.51
CA LYS A 550 0.82 7.30 -38.87
C LYS A 550 1.46 6.66 -37.63
N LEU A 551 1.51 5.33 -37.56
CA LEU A 551 2.08 4.62 -36.39
C LEU A 551 3.56 4.94 -36.14
N HIS A 552 4.31 5.33 -37.17
CA HIS A 552 5.70 5.77 -37.07
C HIS A 552 5.89 7.07 -36.28
N GLU A 553 4.83 7.87 -36.08
CA GLU A 553 4.85 9.09 -35.27
C GLU A 553 4.78 8.80 -33.75
N ALA A 554 4.59 7.53 -33.36
CA ALA A 554 4.55 7.15 -31.95
C ALA A 554 5.96 7.21 -31.33
N GLU A 555 6.11 8.04 -30.29
CA GLU A 555 7.39 8.26 -29.62
C GLU A 555 7.30 8.07 -28.10
N LEU A 556 8.41 7.66 -27.50
CA LEU A 556 8.58 7.65 -26.05
C LEU A 556 8.50 9.07 -25.51
N SER A 557 7.64 9.29 -24.52
CA SER A 557 7.48 10.59 -23.85
C SER A 557 7.80 10.48 -22.35
N MET A 558 8.33 11.56 -21.77
CA MET A 558 8.51 11.62 -20.31
C MET A 558 7.19 11.44 -19.56
N PHE A 559 7.27 10.83 -18.37
CA PHE A 559 6.15 10.47 -17.49
C PHE A 559 5.11 9.49 -18.07
N ARG A 560 5.39 8.87 -19.21
CA ARG A 560 4.64 7.71 -19.73
C ARG A 560 5.51 6.46 -19.58
N PRO A 561 5.33 5.66 -18.52
CA PRO A 561 6.19 4.53 -18.26
C PRO A 561 5.97 3.43 -19.30
N ILE A 562 7.06 2.86 -19.81
CA ILE A 562 7.03 1.78 -20.80
C ILE A 562 7.34 0.43 -20.14
N LYS A 563 6.79 -0.66 -20.70
CA LYS A 563 7.00 -2.02 -20.19
C LYS A 563 8.51 -2.32 -20.14
N CYS A 564 9.03 -2.72 -18.99
CA CYS A 564 10.45 -3.03 -18.85
C CYS A 564 10.88 -4.19 -19.78
N MET A 565 12.07 -4.12 -20.38
CA MET A 565 12.67 -5.23 -21.13
C MET A 565 12.93 -6.43 -20.20
N LEU A 566 12.62 -7.64 -20.66
CA LEU A 566 12.67 -8.85 -19.83
C LEU A 566 13.87 -9.73 -20.22
N ALA A 567 14.44 -10.40 -19.22
CA ALA A 567 15.51 -11.36 -19.42
C ALA A 567 15.02 -12.82 -19.45
N THR A 568 15.66 -13.63 -20.30
CA THR A 568 15.43 -15.06 -20.46
C THR A 568 16.20 -15.84 -19.38
N PRO A 569 15.54 -16.71 -18.59
CA PRO A 569 16.25 -17.57 -17.64
C PRO A 569 17.10 -18.61 -18.38
N GLU A 570 18.34 -18.80 -17.94
CA GLU A 570 19.20 -19.89 -18.42
C GLU A 570 19.78 -20.69 -17.23
N PRO A 571 19.96 -22.02 -17.39
CA PRO A 571 20.37 -22.89 -16.29
C PRO A 571 21.88 -22.89 -16.01
N SER A 572 22.72 -22.55 -16.99
CA SER A 572 24.19 -22.59 -16.86
C SER A 572 24.89 -21.51 -17.68
N ALA A 573 26.13 -21.20 -17.32
CA ALA A 573 26.99 -20.30 -18.09
C ALA A 573 27.20 -20.81 -19.52
N ASP A 574 27.40 -22.11 -19.73
CA ASP A 574 27.48 -22.74 -21.05
C ASP A 574 26.21 -22.55 -21.88
N ALA A 575 25.03 -22.66 -21.28
CA ALA A 575 23.76 -22.48 -21.99
C ALA A 575 23.62 -21.04 -22.49
N VAL A 576 24.00 -20.06 -21.65
CA VAL A 576 24.06 -18.64 -22.02
C VAL A 576 25.08 -18.44 -23.15
N TRP A 577 26.30 -18.94 -22.97
CA TRP A 577 27.40 -18.76 -23.92
C TRP A 577 27.08 -19.35 -25.29
N ASN A 578 26.54 -20.57 -25.34
CA ASN A 578 26.14 -21.22 -26.58
C ASN A 578 25.06 -20.44 -27.33
N ARG A 579 24.16 -19.74 -26.62
CA ARG A 579 23.15 -18.88 -27.25
C ARG A 579 23.77 -17.62 -27.84
N PHE A 580 24.68 -16.98 -27.12
CA PHE A 580 25.42 -15.81 -27.62
C PHE A 580 26.34 -16.15 -28.79
N ALA A 581 27.05 -17.28 -28.73
CA ALA A 581 27.91 -17.76 -29.82
C ALA A 581 27.10 -18.10 -31.08
N LYS A 582 25.88 -18.66 -30.92
CA LYS A 582 24.97 -18.93 -32.03
C LYS A 582 24.32 -17.67 -32.60
N SER A 583 23.97 -16.68 -31.77
CA SER A 583 23.36 -15.41 -32.24
C SER A 583 24.37 -14.50 -32.94
N SER A 584 25.63 -14.50 -32.50
CA SER A 584 26.70 -13.76 -33.17
C SER A 584 27.12 -14.38 -34.51
N GLY A 585 26.82 -15.67 -34.74
CA GLY A 585 27.05 -16.35 -36.01
C GLY A 585 26.02 -16.08 -37.11
N THR A 586 24.79 -15.68 -36.78
CA THR A 586 23.72 -15.48 -37.78
C THR A 586 23.55 -14.03 -38.27
N ALA A 587 24.13 -13.04 -37.58
CA ALA A 587 24.11 -11.63 -37.97
C ALA A 587 25.43 -11.11 -38.58
N ARG A 588 26.55 -11.84 -38.43
CA ARG A 588 27.87 -11.42 -38.93
C ARG A 588 28.23 -12.14 -40.23
N GLY A 589 27.57 -11.74 -41.31
CA GLY A 589 27.87 -12.17 -42.69
C GLY A 589 29.17 -11.57 -43.27
N GLN A 590 30.27 -11.51 -42.49
CA GLN A 590 31.59 -11.20 -43.02
C GLN A 590 32.63 -12.21 -42.51
N PRO A 591 33.24 -13.03 -43.40
CA PRO A 591 34.34 -13.89 -43.03
C PRO A 591 35.57 -13.02 -42.73
N GLY A 592 35.99 -12.96 -41.46
CA GLY A 592 37.25 -12.32 -41.06
C GLY A 592 37.24 -11.46 -39.79
N SER A 593 36.09 -11.15 -39.19
CA SER A 593 36.05 -10.42 -37.91
C SER A 593 36.11 -11.39 -36.72
N SER A 594 37.33 -11.71 -36.25
CA SER A 594 37.57 -12.54 -35.05
C SER A 594 37.44 -11.75 -33.74
N LEU A 595 36.50 -10.81 -33.65
CA LEU A 595 36.19 -10.19 -32.35
C LEU A 595 35.46 -11.24 -31.51
N ALA A 596 36.17 -11.77 -30.49
CA ALA A 596 35.61 -12.64 -29.48
C ALA A 596 34.27 -12.07 -29.00
N ALA A 597 33.24 -12.89 -28.94
CA ALA A 597 31.96 -12.46 -28.39
C ALA A 597 32.22 -11.95 -26.96
N THR A 598 31.81 -10.72 -26.64
CA THR A 598 31.93 -10.17 -25.29
C THR A 598 30.53 -9.88 -24.79
N VAL A 599 30.23 -10.30 -23.57
CA VAL A 599 28.95 -10.00 -22.91
C VAL A 599 29.16 -9.09 -21.70
N TYR A 600 28.17 -8.26 -21.42
CA TYR A 600 28.14 -7.45 -20.20
C TYR A 600 27.46 -8.22 -19.08
N VAL A 601 28.12 -8.28 -17.93
CA VAL A 601 27.71 -9.04 -16.77
C VAL A 601 27.49 -8.08 -15.61
N GLU A 602 26.29 -8.14 -15.04
CA GLU A 602 25.87 -7.31 -13.91
C GLU A 602 25.36 -8.20 -12.78
N ASP A 603 25.49 -7.71 -11.55
CA ASP A 603 24.83 -8.33 -10.40
C ASP A 603 23.33 -8.34 -10.62
N LYS A 604 22.69 -9.48 -10.36
CA LYS A 604 21.24 -9.51 -10.24
C LYS A 604 20.82 -9.08 -8.83
N PHE A 605 20.37 -7.83 -8.73
CA PHE A 605 19.86 -7.25 -7.49
C PHE A 605 18.55 -7.92 -7.03
N ASP A 606 18.39 -7.98 -5.69
CA ASP A 606 17.21 -8.46 -4.97
C ASP A 606 16.44 -7.25 -4.41
N GLY A 607 15.63 -6.61 -5.26
CA GLY A 607 14.97 -5.34 -4.96
C GLY A 607 13.62 -5.15 -5.68
N ILE A 608 13.25 -3.88 -5.90
CA ILE A 608 12.08 -3.50 -6.69
C ILE A 608 12.57 -2.84 -7.98
N ARG A 609 12.40 -3.53 -9.11
CA ARG A 609 12.63 -2.90 -10.41
C ARG A 609 11.70 -1.70 -10.62
N ALA A 610 12.29 -0.57 -10.97
CA ALA A 610 11.58 0.67 -11.16
C ALA A 610 12.16 1.50 -12.33
N GLN A 611 11.28 2.27 -12.97
CA GLN A 611 11.63 3.25 -13.98
C GLN A 611 11.54 4.65 -13.35
N LEU A 612 12.65 5.38 -13.35
CA LEU A 612 12.73 6.78 -12.88
C LEU A 612 12.58 7.71 -14.09
N HIS A 613 11.58 8.58 -14.06
CA HIS A 613 11.43 9.66 -15.03
C HIS A 613 11.71 10.98 -14.33
N ARG A 614 12.65 11.76 -14.87
CA ARG A 614 13.07 13.04 -14.30
C ARG A 614 13.12 14.09 -15.39
N SER A 615 12.35 15.16 -15.20
CA SER A 615 12.45 16.43 -15.93
C SER A 615 12.96 17.53 -15.00
N LYS A 616 13.05 18.77 -15.50
CA LYS A 616 13.33 19.95 -14.65
C LYS A 616 12.26 20.22 -13.59
N GLU A 617 10.99 19.94 -13.86
CA GLU A 617 9.86 20.33 -13.01
C GLU A 617 9.30 19.17 -12.17
N ARG A 618 9.54 17.94 -12.60
CA ARG A 618 8.84 16.76 -12.11
C ARG A 618 9.73 15.53 -12.06
N VAL A 619 9.56 14.73 -11.01
CA VAL A 619 10.13 13.40 -10.84
C VAL A 619 9.00 12.40 -10.59
N GLU A 620 9.06 11.25 -11.26
CA GLU A 620 8.17 10.13 -11.01
C GLU A 620 8.93 8.80 -11.02
N ILE A 621 8.50 7.89 -10.14
CA ILE A 621 9.03 6.53 -10.05
C ILE A 621 7.87 5.57 -10.34
N PHE A 622 8.07 4.71 -11.32
CA PHE A 622 7.11 3.69 -11.72
C PHE A 622 7.66 2.30 -11.41
N SER A 623 6.83 1.42 -10.84
CA SER A 623 7.20 0.03 -10.61
C SER A 623 7.27 -0.75 -11.92
N ARG A 624 7.76 -1.99 -11.86
CA ARG A 624 7.74 -2.94 -12.98
C ARG A 624 6.39 -3.08 -13.68
N ASP A 625 5.29 -2.99 -12.93
CA ASP A 625 3.92 -3.09 -13.47
C ASP A 625 3.37 -1.72 -13.91
N LEU A 626 4.25 -0.73 -14.08
CA LEU A 626 3.99 0.63 -14.53
C LEU A 626 3.10 1.44 -13.57
N ARG A 627 3.02 1.02 -12.30
CA ARG A 627 2.30 1.76 -11.26
C ARG A 627 3.18 2.85 -10.70
N ARG A 628 2.62 4.04 -10.52
CA ARG A 628 3.29 5.14 -9.82
C ARG A 628 3.52 4.76 -8.35
N ILE A 629 4.79 4.74 -7.94
CA ILE A 629 5.24 4.41 -6.57
C ILE A 629 6.04 5.54 -5.92
N THR A 630 6.06 6.73 -6.54
CA THR A 630 6.81 7.92 -6.07
C THR A 630 6.56 8.24 -4.59
N GLY A 631 5.30 8.21 -4.13
CA GLY A 631 4.95 8.48 -2.73
C GLY A 631 5.47 7.45 -1.72
N GLN A 632 5.86 6.25 -2.17
CA GLN A 632 6.46 5.22 -1.30
C GLN A 632 7.98 5.43 -1.11
N PHE A 633 8.59 6.30 -1.92
CA PHE A 633 10.03 6.54 -2.00
C PHE A 633 10.33 8.04 -2.19
N LEU A 634 9.72 8.89 -1.36
CA LEU A 634 9.88 10.35 -1.43
C LEU A 634 11.36 10.77 -1.36
N GLU A 635 12.17 10.08 -0.57
CA GLU A 635 13.59 10.38 -0.45
C GLU A 635 14.38 10.12 -1.74
N LEU A 636 13.92 9.19 -2.59
CA LEU A 636 14.53 8.97 -3.90
C LEU A 636 14.03 10.02 -4.89
N ALA A 637 12.76 10.41 -4.79
CA ALA A 637 12.18 11.46 -5.63
C ALA A 637 12.85 12.82 -5.38
N GLU A 638 13.07 13.18 -4.11
CA GLU A 638 13.78 14.40 -3.70
C GLU A 638 15.22 14.42 -4.22
N GLN A 639 15.97 13.33 -4.05
CA GLN A 639 17.34 13.27 -4.53
C GLN A 639 17.44 13.24 -6.06
N ALA A 640 16.47 12.61 -6.74
CA ALA A 640 16.41 12.62 -8.21
C ALA A 640 16.17 14.03 -8.79
N ALA A 641 15.55 14.95 -8.05
CA ALA A 641 15.41 16.34 -8.52
C ALA A 641 16.78 16.99 -8.83
N ASN A 642 17.84 16.55 -8.14
CA ASN A 642 19.21 17.05 -8.25
C ASN A 642 20.00 16.50 -9.46
N PHE A 643 19.41 15.61 -10.28
CA PHE A 643 20.04 15.24 -11.56
C PHE A 643 20.26 16.49 -12.43
N GLN A 644 21.36 16.59 -13.15
CA GLN A 644 21.59 17.72 -14.06
C GLN A 644 20.88 17.55 -15.40
N LYS A 645 20.65 16.29 -15.81
CA LYS A 645 20.08 15.90 -17.10
C LYS A 645 18.66 15.43 -16.96
N GLU A 646 17.82 15.70 -17.95
CA GLU A 646 16.49 15.09 -18.01
C GLU A 646 16.67 13.63 -18.48
N LEU A 647 16.01 12.67 -17.83
CA LEU A 647 16.27 11.26 -18.11
C LEU A 647 15.08 10.34 -17.83
N ILE A 648 15.10 9.19 -18.51
CA ILE A 648 14.35 8.00 -18.12
C ILE A 648 15.36 6.88 -17.84
N ALA A 649 15.44 6.42 -16.60
CA ALA A 649 16.36 5.37 -16.16
C ALA A 649 15.61 4.10 -15.75
N ASP A 650 16.14 2.94 -16.10
CA ASP A 650 15.69 1.63 -15.62
C ASP A 650 16.68 1.12 -14.57
N GLY A 651 16.15 0.73 -13.41
CA GLY A 651 16.98 0.37 -12.27
C GLY A 651 16.27 -0.47 -11.22
N GLU A 652 16.98 -0.75 -10.15
CA GLU A 652 16.48 -1.51 -9.01
C GLU A 652 16.56 -0.66 -7.74
N ILE A 653 15.44 -0.53 -7.03
CA ILE A 653 15.42 0.02 -5.67
C ILE A 653 15.82 -1.09 -4.72
N ILE A 654 16.86 -0.86 -3.93
CA ILE A 654 17.39 -1.81 -2.94
C ILE A 654 17.38 -1.19 -1.54
N ALA A 655 17.25 -2.03 -0.51
CA ALA A 655 17.54 -1.61 0.85
C ALA A 655 19.06 -1.47 1.03
N PHE A 656 19.52 -0.34 1.55
CA PHE A 656 20.93 0.02 1.59
C PHE A 656 21.23 0.86 2.83
N ALA A 657 22.12 0.37 3.71
CA ALA A 657 22.51 1.07 4.93
C ALA A 657 24.01 0.92 5.17
N GLU A 658 24.68 1.96 5.68
CA GLU A 658 26.11 1.91 6.09
C GLU A 658 27.06 1.38 5.00
N GLY A 659 26.78 1.67 3.73
CA GLY A 659 27.62 1.20 2.60
C GLY A 659 27.39 -0.25 2.18
N ARG A 660 26.46 -0.98 2.83
CA ARG A 660 26.14 -2.38 2.52
C ARG A 660 24.69 -2.56 2.06
N ARG A 661 24.51 -3.56 1.20
CA ARG A 661 23.20 -4.00 0.67
C ARG A 661 22.49 -4.81 1.75
N LEU A 662 21.21 -4.53 1.97
CA LEU A 662 20.32 -5.28 2.88
C LEU A 662 19.39 -6.19 2.06
N THR A 663 18.58 -6.99 2.74
CA THR A 663 17.75 -8.00 2.09
C THR A 663 16.44 -7.42 1.54
N PHE A 664 15.82 -8.08 0.57
CA PHE A 664 14.46 -7.72 0.11
C PHE A 664 13.42 -7.77 1.23
N PHE A 665 13.61 -8.59 2.27
CA PHE A 665 12.72 -8.61 3.44
C PHE A 665 12.69 -7.25 4.16
N ASP A 666 13.83 -6.57 4.23
CA ASP A 666 13.91 -5.23 4.80
C ASP A 666 13.18 -4.20 3.92
N LEU A 667 13.24 -4.37 2.59
CA LEU A 667 12.50 -3.55 1.64
C LEU A 667 10.99 -3.84 1.66
N GLN A 668 10.57 -5.08 1.91
CA GLN A 668 9.17 -5.50 1.95
C GLN A 668 8.39 -4.86 3.11
N LYS A 669 9.08 -4.50 4.21
CA LYS A 669 8.52 -3.69 5.31
C LYS A 669 8.00 -2.32 4.84
N ARG A 670 8.42 -1.85 3.65
CA ARG A 670 7.90 -0.62 3.01
C ARG A 670 6.73 -0.86 2.05
N LEU A 671 6.67 -2.02 1.40
CA LEU A 671 5.73 -2.32 0.31
C LEU A 671 4.28 -2.62 0.75
N GLY A 672 4.05 -2.96 2.02
CA GLY A 672 2.73 -3.31 2.55
C GLY A 672 1.75 -2.13 2.72
N ARG A 673 2.11 -0.92 2.29
CA ARG A 673 1.36 0.31 2.57
C ARG A 673 0.37 0.63 1.45
N LYS A 674 -0.92 0.68 1.79
CA LYS A 674 -1.94 1.41 1.02
C LYS A 674 -2.34 2.63 1.84
N ASP A 675 -2.14 3.80 1.23
CA ASP A 675 -2.62 5.13 1.63
C ASP A 675 -2.36 5.60 3.08
N GLU A 676 -1.90 6.84 3.20
CA GLU A 676 -1.52 7.53 4.44
C GLU A 676 -2.67 7.77 5.45
N ASN A 677 -3.86 7.23 5.19
CA ASN A 677 -5.09 7.59 5.92
C ASN A 677 -5.63 6.55 6.90
N THR A 678 -5.04 5.35 7.03
CA THR A 678 -5.62 4.30 7.90
C THR A 678 -4.75 3.82 9.04
N ASP A 679 -3.54 4.36 9.21
CA ASP A 679 -2.63 3.87 10.25
C ASP A 679 -1.91 5.03 10.95
N LEU A 680 -2.53 5.53 12.03
CA LEU A 680 -1.98 6.54 12.95
C LEU A 680 -0.62 6.13 13.56
N PHE A 681 -0.22 4.86 13.39
CA PHE A 681 1.03 4.27 13.89
C PHE A 681 2.19 4.29 12.87
N ALA A 682 1.99 4.83 11.65
CA ALA A 682 2.87 4.60 10.50
C ALA A 682 4.16 5.44 10.39
N GLY A 683 4.41 6.37 11.31
CA GLY A 683 5.62 7.23 11.25
C GLY A 683 6.96 6.47 11.41
N ALA A 684 6.97 5.29 12.03
CA ALA A 684 8.20 4.58 12.37
C ALA A 684 8.76 3.67 11.25
N ALA A 685 8.01 3.45 10.18
CA ALA A 685 8.44 2.53 9.11
C ALA A 685 9.17 3.27 7.95
N ALA A 686 9.35 4.58 8.04
CA ALA A 686 10.22 5.37 7.16
C ALA A 686 11.73 5.03 7.32
N ASP A 687 12.09 4.17 8.27
CA ASP A 687 13.47 3.99 8.74
C ASP A 687 14.36 3.02 7.94
N VAL A 688 13.86 2.25 6.96
CA VAL A 688 14.74 1.38 6.14
C VAL A 688 15.39 2.21 5.04
N PRO A 689 16.67 2.58 5.08
CA PRO A 689 17.24 3.44 4.04
C PRO A 689 17.35 2.65 2.73
N VAL A 690 17.15 3.35 1.61
CA VAL A 690 17.12 2.76 0.26
C VAL A 690 18.07 3.48 -0.69
N ALA A 691 18.49 2.76 -1.73
CA ALA A 691 19.22 3.31 -2.87
C ALA A 691 18.60 2.83 -4.19
N PHE A 692 18.76 3.62 -5.26
CA PHE A 692 18.33 3.28 -6.61
C PHE A 692 19.57 2.95 -7.45
N VAL A 693 19.69 1.71 -7.89
CA VAL A 693 20.79 1.24 -8.75
C VAL A 693 20.34 1.25 -10.20
N ILE A 694 20.86 2.20 -10.97
CA ILE A 694 20.54 2.36 -12.40
C ILE A 694 21.37 1.36 -13.22
N PHE A 695 20.70 0.55 -14.05
CA PHE A 695 21.36 -0.40 -14.94
C PHE A 695 21.09 -0.16 -16.43
N ASP A 696 20.19 0.75 -16.79
CA ASP A 696 19.99 1.18 -18.18
C ASP A 696 19.42 2.61 -18.26
N LEU A 697 19.61 3.24 -19.43
CA LEU A 697 19.16 4.60 -19.73
C LEU A 697 18.31 4.57 -21.01
N LEU A 698 17.05 4.96 -20.92
CA LEU A 698 16.06 4.82 -21.99
C LEU A 698 15.82 6.12 -22.75
N TRP A 699 16.10 7.26 -22.11
CA TRP A 699 15.93 8.59 -22.66
C TRP A 699 16.88 9.55 -21.95
N LEU A 700 17.45 10.50 -22.69
CA LEU A 700 18.35 11.54 -22.16
C LEU A 700 18.20 12.84 -22.97
N ASP A 701 17.96 13.96 -22.28
CA ASP A 701 17.93 15.33 -22.83
C ASP A 701 17.22 15.46 -24.20
N GLY A 702 15.99 14.98 -24.30
CA GLY A 702 15.17 15.10 -25.52
C GLY A 702 15.21 13.87 -26.43
N ARG A 703 16.17 12.96 -26.23
CA ARG A 703 16.43 11.86 -27.16
C ARG A 703 16.07 10.50 -26.55
N SER A 704 15.25 9.74 -27.29
CA SER A 704 15.05 8.31 -27.02
C SER A 704 16.33 7.52 -27.30
N LEU A 705 16.68 6.63 -26.38
CA LEU A 705 17.83 5.74 -26.49
C LEU A 705 17.41 4.28 -26.75
N LEU A 706 16.13 4.00 -26.98
CA LEU A 706 15.64 2.62 -27.13
C LEU A 706 16.32 1.87 -28.30
N ASP A 707 16.49 2.55 -29.43
CA ASP A 707 17.12 2.01 -30.64
C ASP A 707 18.66 2.23 -30.67
N VAL A 708 19.27 2.60 -29.53
CA VAL A 708 20.72 2.79 -29.38
C VAL A 708 21.32 1.52 -28.73
N PRO A 709 22.47 0.99 -29.18
CA PRO A 709 23.11 -0.19 -28.58
C PRO A 709 23.41 -0.03 -27.08
N LEU A 710 23.30 -1.12 -26.31
CA LEU A 710 23.52 -1.11 -24.85
C LEU A 710 24.88 -0.53 -24.47
N ARG A 711 25.94 -0.81 -25.24
CA ARG A 711 27.27 -0.22 -25.05
C ARG A 711 27.23 1.30 -24.96
N GLU A 712 26.61 1.95 -25.95
CA GLU A 712 26.51 3.41 -26.00
C GLU A 712 25.59 3.95 -24.90
N ARG A 713 24.46 3.28 -24.61
CA ARG A 713 23.59 3.66 -23.47
C ARG A 713 24.35 3.61 -22.14
N ARG A 714 25.26 2.64 -21.99
CA ARG A 714 26.11 2.49 -20.81
C ARG A 714 27.19 3.57 -20.72
N GLU A 715 27.84 3.93 -21.83
CA GLU A 715 28.77 5.05 -21.86
C GLU A 715 28.10 6.36 -21.41
N GLN A 716 26.87 6.61 -21.88
CA GLN A 716 26.06 7.75 -21.44
C GLN A 716 25.73 7.66 -19.93
N LEU A 717 25.33 6.49 -19.42
CA LEU A 717 25.07 6.31 -17.99
C LEU A 717 26.35 6.51 -17.13
N VAL A 718 27.51 6.08 -17.63
CA VAL A 718 28.80 6.25 -16.92
C VAL A 718 29.21 7.72 -16.86
N SER A 719 28.88 8.53 -17.86
CA SER A 719 29.20 9.97 -17.83
C SER A 719 28.29 10.80 -16.90
N LEU A 720 27.13 10.26 -16.47
CA LEU A 720 26.21 10.97 -15.58
C LEU A 720 26.79 11.19 -14.17
N VAL A 721 26.65 12.41 -13.66
CA VAL A 721 26.84 12.73 -12.24
C VAL A 721 25.58 12.30 -11.49
N LEU A 722 25.72 11.37 -10.54
CA LEU A 722 24.60 10.84 -9.78
C LEU A 722 24.41 11.60 -8.47
N PRO A 723 23.17 11.96 -8.10
CA PRO A 723 22.88 12.51 -6.78
C PRO A 723 22.99 11.42 -5.68
N PRO A 724 23.00 11.81 -4.40
CA PRO A 724 22.99 10.88 -3.28
C PRO A 724 21.85 9.84 -3.40
N LYS A 725 22.08 8.63 -2.88
CA LYS A 725 21.17 7.47 -2.99
C LYS A 725 21.03 6.85 -4.39
N PHE A 726 21.70 7.38 -5.40
CA PHE A 726 21.77 6.76 -6.73
C PHE A 726 23.13 6.09 -6.96
N GLN A 727 23.11 4.92 -7.59
CA GLN A 727 24.31 4.16 -7.93
C GLN A 727 24.20 3.65 -9.38
N LYS A 728 25.35 3.43 -10.03
CA LYS A 728 25.42 2.74 -11.33
C LYS A 728 25.63 1.26 -11.06
N ALA A 729 24.87 0.40 -11.73
CA ALA A 729 25.17 -1.03 -11.71
C ALA A 729 26.56 -1.27 -12.31
N GLN A 730 27.41 -1.96 -11.56
CA GLN A 730 28.75 -2.36 -12.01
C GLN A 730 28.62 -3.39 -13.13
N VAL A 731 29.48 -3.25 -14.14
CA VAL A 731 29.51 -4.12 -15.33
C VAL A 731 30.89 -4.76 -15.39
N ALA A 732 30.93 -6.09 -15.46
CA ALA A 732 32.09 -6.86 -15.86
C ALA A 732 31.93 -7.31 -17.32
N ALA A 733 33.03 -7.48 -18.03
CA ALA A 733 33.05 -8.13 -19.34
C ALA A 733 33.40 -9.61 -19.15
N ALA A 734 32.73 -10.48 -19.90
CA ALA A 734 33.10 -11.89 -19.99
C ALA A 734 33.18 -12.32 -21.46
N CYS A 735 34.22 -13.10 -21.76
CA CYS A 735 34.60 -13.58 -23.09
C CYS A 735 34.55 -15.10 -23.22
N SER A 736 34.10 -15.82 -22.18
CA SER A 736 33.89 -17.27 -22.21
C SER A 736 32.83 -17.73 -21.20
N ALA A 737 32.38 -18.98 -21.34
CA ALA A 737 31.52 -19.64 -20.34
C ALA A 737 32.23 -19.79 -18.98
N ASP A 738 33.54 -20.06 -18.99
CA ASP A 738 34.34 -20.20 -17.77
C ASP A 738 34.47 -18.87 -17.01
N GLU A 739 34.69 -17.77 -17.73
CA GLU A 739 34.69 -16.42 -17.13
C GLU A 739 33.30 -16.05 -16.56
N LEU A 740 32.22 -16.38 -17.28
CA LEU A 740 30.86 -16.21 -16.76
C LEU A 740 30.63 -17.00 -15.46
N GLU A 741 31.14 -18.22 -15.40
CA GLU A 741 31.05 -19.07 -14.21
C GLU A 741 31.86 -18.49 -13.04
N GLN A 742 33.07 -17.97 -13.30
CA GLN A 742 33.87 -17.29 -12.28
C GLN A 742 33.16 -16.05 -11.72
N VAL A 743 32.64 -15.18 -12.59
CA VAL A 743 31.88 -13.99 -12.18
C VAL A 743 30.61 -14.40 -11.42
N PHE A 744 29.97 -15.51 -11.80
CA PHE A 744 28.80 -16.04 -11.10
C PHE A 744 29.16 -16.49 -9.67
N GLN A 745 30.28 -17.19 -9.50
CA GLN A 745 30.78 -17.61 -8.19
C GLN A 745 31.12 -16.41 -7.31
N ASP A 746 31.76 -15.38 -7.86
CA ASP A 746 32.09 -14.14 -7.14
C ASP A 746 30.84 -13.34 -6.75
N ALA A 747 29.83 -13.27 -7.62
CA ALA A 747 28.55 -12.66 -7.29
C ALA A 747 27.82 -13.43 -6.17
N ARG A 748 27.94 -14.75 -6.16
CA ARG A 748 27.42 -15.61 -5.08
C ARG A 748 28.13 -15.38 -3.75
N ARG A 749 29.46 -15.21 -3.75
CA ARG A 749 30.22 -14.86 -2.53
C ARG A 749 29.75 -13.53 -1.93
N ARG A 750 29.29 -12.59 -2.78
CA ARG A 750 28.70 -11.31 -2.39
C ARG A 750 27.20 -11.35 -2.07
N LEU A 751 26.61 -12.56 -1.95
CA LEU A 751 25.20 -12.81 -1.65
C LEU A 751 24.19 -12.19 -2.65
N ASN A 752 24.58 -11.96 -3.91
CA ASN A 752 23.64 -11.52 -4.94
C ASN A 752 22.78 -12.68 -5.45
N GLU A 753 21.59 -12.38 -6.01
CA GLU A 753 20.61 -13.42 -6.43
C GLU A 753 21.08 -14.24 -7.65
N GLY A 754 22.12 -13.77 -8.34
CA GLY A 754 22.66 -14.35 -9.56
C GLY A 754 23.25 -13.26 -10.45
N LEU A 755 23.29 -13.52 -11.76
CA LEU A 755 23.80 -12.57 -12.75
C LEU A 755 22.72 -12.17 -13.75
N MET A 756 22.85 -10.94 -14.24
CA MET A 756 22.24 -10.46 -15.47
C MET A 756 23.32 -10.40 -16.54
N ILE A 757 23.12 -11.10 -17.65
CA ILE A 757 24.09 -11.20 -18.75
C ILE A 757 23.44 -10.58 -19.98
N LYS A 758 24.08 -9.59 -20.60
CA LYS A 758 23.48 -8.75 -21.63
C LYS A 758 24.38 -8.64 -22.86
N ASP A 759 23.75 -8.65 -24.03
CA ASP A 759 24.39 -8.32 -25.30
C ASP A 759 24.74 -6.82 -25.36
N PRO A 760 26.02 -6.43 -25.48
CA PRO A 760 26.41 -5.04 -25.64
C PRO A 760 25.81 -4.36 -26.88
N GLU A 761 25.48 -5.14 -27.92
CA GLU A 761 24.92 -4.63 -29.17
C GLU A 761 23.38 -4.61 -29.17
N SER A 762 22.73 -5.01 -28.07
CA SER A 762 21.28 -5.04 -28.01
C SER A 762 20.63 -3.66 -27.87
N PHE A 763 19.60 -3.43 -28.67
CA PHE A 763 18.62 -2.38 -28.43
C PHE A 763 17.77 -2.71 -27.20
N TYR A 764 17.19 -1.67 -26.59
CA TYR A 764 16.22 -1.87 -25.52
C TYR A 764 14.87 -2.23 -26.15
N LEU A 765 14.36 -3.43 -25.86
CA LEU A 765 13.10 -3.94 -26.39
C LEU A 765 12.03 -3.98 -25.29
N PRO A 766 11.21 -2.93 -25.14
CA PRO A 766 10.26 -2.84 -24.04
C PRO A 766 9.24 -3.98 -24.05
N GLY A 767 8.93 -4.53 -22.88
CA GLY A 767 7.96 -5.62 -22.68
C GLY A 767 8.31 -6.97 -23.31
N THR A 768 9.39 -7.05 -24.07
CA THR A 768 9.79 -8.26 -24.80
C THR A 768 10.78 -9.07 -23.99
N ARG A 769 10.62 -10.39 -24.00
CA ARG A 769 11.61 -11.35 -23.50
C ARG A 769 12.41 -11.90 -24.68
N GLY A 770 13.48 -11.20 -25.04
CA GLY A 770 14.34 -11.58 -26.16
C GLY A 770 15.51 -12.50 -25.76
N MET A 771 16.36 -12.81 -26.74
CA MET A 771 17.60 -13.58 -26.55
C MET A 771 18.83 -12.68 -26.34
N TYR A 772 18.61 -11.45 -25.85
CA TYR A 772 19.66 -10.46 -25.67
C TYR A 772 20.06 -10.30 -24.20
N TRP A 773 19.10 -10.49 -23.28
CA TRP A 773 19.32 -10.40 -21.85
C TRP A 773 18.98 -11.74 -21.23
N PHE A 774 19.91 -12.29 -20.47
CA PHE A 774 19.76 -13.54 -19.75
C PHE A 774 19.88 -13.31 -18.26
N LYS A 775 19.17 -14.12 -17.48
CA LYS A 775 19.37 -14.20 -16.04
C LYS A 775 19.88 -15.59 -15.71
N LEU A 776 21.09 -15.64 -15.17
CA LEU A 776 21.68 -16.88 -14.70
C LEU A 776 21.43 -16.97 -13.20
N LYS A 777 20.64 -17.97 -12.82
CA LYS A 777 20.35 -18.33 -11.42
C LYS A 777 20.53 -19.82 -11.29
N ARG A 778 21.18 -20.25 -10.21
CA ARG A 778 21.22 -21.66 -9.82
C ARG A 778 20.46 -21.83 -8.52
N GLU A 779 19.70 -22.90 -8.45
CA GLU A 779 18.98 -23.31 -7.25
C GLU A 779 20.02 -23.69 -6.18
N LEU A 780 19.73 -23.42 -4.90
CA LEU A 780 20.66 -23.75 -3.83
C LEU A 780 20.69 -25.27 -3.62
N ALA A 781 19.51 -25.90 -3.61
CA ALA A 781 19.26 -27.34 -3.55
C ALA A 781 17.77 -27.63 -3.78
N THR A 782 17.40 -28.91 -3.78
CA THR A 782 16.01 -29.39 -3.70
C THR A 782 15.78 -30.11 -2.37
N LEU A 783 14.54 -30.10 -1.87
CA LEU A 783 14.10 -30.94 -0.76
C LEU A 783 12.90 -31.77 -1.20
N ASP A 784 12.90 -33.06 -0.91
CA ASP A 784 11.73 -33.93 -0.98
C ASP A 784 10.91 -33.74 0.30
N VAL A 785 9.69 -33.22 0.16
CA VAL A 785 8.82 -32.81 1.27
C VAL A 785 7.42 -33.39 1.14
N VAL A 786 6.71 -33.60 2.25
CA VAL A 786 5.34 -34.12 2.23
C VAL A 786 4.30 -33.02 2.39
N VAL A 787 3.20 -33.07 1.64
CA VAL A 787 2.09 -32.12 1.76
C VAL A 787 1.26 -32.40 3.01
N VAL A 788 1.05 -31.40 3.87
CA VAL A 788 0.31 -31.51 5.13
C VAL A 788 -0.98 -30.68 5.15
N ALA A 789 -1.07 -29.65 4.31
CA ALA A 789 -2.27 -28.84 4.15
C ALA A 789 -2.35 -28.23 2.75
N VAL A 790 -3.56 -27.93 2.30
CA VAL A 790 -3.84 -27.37 0.98
C VAL A 790 -4.88 -26.26 1.05
N GLU A 791 -4.80 -25.31 0.13
CA GLU A 791 -5.73 -24.18 0.04
C GLU A 791 -6.28 -23.98 -1.37
N LEU A 792 -7.46 -23.36 -1.46
CA LEU A 792 -8.00 -22.89 -2.74
C LEU A 792 -7.14 -21.75 -3.29
N GLY A 793 -6.84 -21.85 -4.58
CA GLY A 793 -6.09 -20.83 -5.30
C GLY A 793 -6.80 -19.47 -5.35
N HIS A 794 -6.14 -18.52 -5.98
CA HIS A 794 -6.66 -17.16 -6.19
C HIS A 794 -6.98 -16.93 -7.67
N GLY A 795 -7.89 -15.99 -7.96
CA GLY A 795 -8.28 -15.64 -9.32
C GLY A 795 -8.87 -16.82 -10.11
N LYS A 796 -8.30 -17.13 -11.27
CA LYS A 796 -8.76 -18.24 -12.14
C LYS A 796 -8.67 -19.62 -11.49
N ARG A 797 -7.87 -19.78 -10.44
CA ARG A 797 -7.69 -21.05 -9.71
C ARG A 797 -8.48 -21.12 -8.41
N ASN A 798 -9.47 -20.24 -8.21
CA ASN A 798 -10.30 -20.21 -7.01
C ASN A 798 -11.16 -21.47 -6.78
N HIS A 799 -11.23 -22.38 -7.75
CA HIS A 799 -12.00 -23.62 -7.71
C HIS A 799 -11.12 -24.88 -7.58
N VAL A 800 -9.79 -24.73 -7.54
CA VAL A 800 -8.84 -25.85 -7.39
C VAL A 800 -7.95 -25.66 -6.17
N LEU A 801 -7.48 -26.77 -5.58
CA LEU A 801 -6.58 -26.78 -4.43
C LEU A 801 -5.14 -26.68 -4.94
N SER A 802 -4.67 -25.47 -5.25
CA SER A 802 -3.37 -25.24 -5.92
C SER A 802 -2.23 -24.80 -5.00
N ASP A 803 -2.52 -24.62 -3.72
CA ASP A 803 -1.65 -23.97 -2.76
C ASP A 803 -1.25 -24.98 -1.68
N TYR A 804 -0.05 -25.56 -1.78
CA TYR A 804 0.38 -26.72 -0.99
C TYR A 804 1.35 -26.32 0.12
N THR A 805 0.96 -26.52 1.37
CA THR A 805 1.83 -26.42 2.54
C THR A 805 2.49 -27.77 2.79
N PHE A 806 3.81 -27.78 2.90
CA PHE A 806 4.60 -29.00 3.02
C PHE A 806 5.57 -28.98 4.21
N ALA A 807 5.96 -30.18 4.63
CA ALA A 807 6.75 -30.44 5.83
C ALA A 807 7.93 -31.36 5.55
N VAL A 808 8.97 -31.20 6.39
CA VAL A 808 10.10 -32.13 6.54
C VAL A 808 9.91 -32.95 7.82
N ARG A 809 10.61 -34.07 7.94
CA ARG A 809 10.59 -34.87 9.16
C ARG A 809 11.68 -34.42 10.13
N ASP A 810 11.35 -34.26 11.41
CA ASP A 810 12.38 -34.16 12.45
C ASP A 810 12.86 -35.57 12.83
N GLU A 811 14.15 -35.87 12.68
CA GLU A 811 14.71 -37.17 13.04
C GLU A 811 14.62 -37.47 14.55
N SER A 812 14.57 -36.44 15.39
CA SER A 812 14.58 -36.60 16.85
C SER A 812 13.21 -36.94 17.42
N THR A 813 12.15 -36.35 16.87
CA THR A 813 10.76 -36.53 17.36
C THR A 813 9.90 -37.36 16.41
N GLY A 814 10.32 -37.53 15.16
CA GLY A 814 9.53 -38.14 14.09
C GLY A 814 8.41 -37.22 13.56
N GLU A 815 8.27 -36.00 14.09
CA GLU A 815 7.19 -35.10 13.72
C GLU A 815 7.39 -34.49 12.32
N LEU A 816 6.27 -34.24 11.64
CA LEU A 816 6.25 -33.50 10.38
C LEU A 816 6.14 -32.02 10.66
N LEU A 817 7.21 -31.29 10.40
CA LEU A 817 7.30 -29.86 10.69
C LEU A 817 7.19 -29.06 9.39
N PRO A 818 6.14 -28.24 9.23
CA PRO A 818 6.00 -27.37 8.07
C PRO A 818 7.25 -26.51 7.88
N ILE A 819 7.73 -26.42 6.64
CA ILE A 819 8.93 -25.65 6.26
C ILE A 819 8.67 -24.69 5.09
N GLY A 820 7.50 -24.75 4.47
CA GLY A 820 7.12 -23.81 3.44
C GLY A 820 5.81 -24.15 2.76
N LYS A 821 5.50 -23.33 1.74
CA LYS A 821 4.32 -23.45 0.89
C LYS A 821 4.68 -23.11 -0.55
N ALA A 822 4.20 -23.89 -1.52
CA ALA A 822 4.40 -23.64 -2.94
C ALA A 822 3.06 -23.65 -3.69
N TYR A 823 3.01 -22.83 -4.74
CA TYR A 823 1.82 -22.57 -5.58
C TYR A 823 2.14 -22.61 -7.08
N SER A 824 3.36 -23.03 -7.44
CA SER A 824 3.86 -23.07 -8.81
C SER A 824 4.75 -24.28 -9.04
N GLY A 825 4.79 -24.75 -10.29
CA GLY A 825 5.61 -25.89 -10.70
C GLY A 825 4.82 -27.06 -11.29
N LEU A 826 3.52 -27.13 -11.02
CA LEU A 826 2.63 -28.15 -11.58
C LEU A 826 1.83 -27.62 -12.76
N THR A 827 1.55 -28.51 -13.71
CA THR A 827 0.63 -28.31 -14.83
C THR A 827 -0.82 -28.25 -14.35
N ASP A 828 -1.72 -27.67 -15.16
CA ASP A 828 -3.14 -27.61 -14.79
C ASP A 828 -3.77 -29.01 -14.67
N ALA A 829 -3.30 -29.99 -15.43
CA ALA A 829 -3.73 -31.40 -15.32
C ALA A 829 -3.31 -32.03 -13.98
N GLU A 830 -2.06 -31.83 -13.56
CA GLU A 830 -1.57 -32.31 -12.26
C GLU A 830 -2.28 -31.61 -11.09
N ILE A 831 -2.58 -30.31 -11.21
CA ILE A 831 -3.35 -29.58 -10.19
C ILE A 831 -4.77 -30.14 -10.08
N ALA A 832 -5.42 -30.47 -11.20
CA ALA A 832 -6.75 -31.07 -11.18
C ALA A 832 -6.72 -32.46 -10.52
N GLU A 833 -5.74 -33.30 -10.84
CA GLU A 833 -5.54 -34.61 -10.21
C GLU A 833 -5.34 -34.48 -8.69
N LEU A 834 -4.39 -33.63 -8.26
CA LEU A 834 -4.14 -33.41 -6.84
C LEU A 834 -5.33 -32.79 -6.12
N THR A 835 -6.11 -31.93 -6.79
CA THR A 835 -7.33 -31.35 -6.21
C THR A 835 -8.31 -32.45 -5.83
N GLU A 836 -8.57 -33.40 -6.71
CA GLU A 836 -9.48 -34.52 -6.42
C GLU A 836 -8.89 -35.45 -5.34
N HIS A 837 -7.59 -35.75 -5.43
CA HIS A 837 -6.90 -36.53 -4.39
C HIS A 837 -7.02 -35.90 -3.01
N PHE A 838 -6.76 -34.59 -2.87
CA PHE A 838 -6.83 -33.92 -1.58
C PHE A 838 -8.25 -33.73 -1.07
N LYS A 839 -9.25 -33.57 -1.95
CA LYS A 839 -10.66 -33.59 -1.55
C LYS A 839 -11.03 -34.93 -0.89
N GLN A 840 -10.56 -36.04 -1.44
CA GLN A 840 -10.80 -37.39 -0.91
C GLN A 840 -9.99 -37.67 0.37
N ASN A 841 -8.81 -37.06 0.52
CA ASN A 841 -7.89 -37.27 1.63
C ASN A 841 -7.85 -36.11 2.64
N THR A 842 -8.94 -35.35 2.77
CA THR A 842 -9.06 -34.25 3.75
C THR A 842 -9.30 -34.80 5.15
N ILE A 843 -8.48 -34.37 6.13
CA ILE A 843 -8.66 -34.68 7.56
C ILE A 843 -9.58 -33.64 8.22
N VAL A 844 -9.36 -32.36 7.93
CA VAL A 844 -10.17 -31.25 8.46
C VAL A 844 -10.42 -30.23 7.35
N ASP A 845 -11.69 -29.86 7.16
CA ASP A 845 -12.11 -28.85 6.17
C ASP A 845 -12.50 -27.53 6.87
N HIS A 846 -11.77 -26.46 6.58
CA HIS A 846 -12.07 -25.09 7.02
C HIS A 846 -12.49 -24.21 5.83
N GLY A 847 -13.09 -24.80 4.79
CA GLY A 847 -13.52 -24.15 3.57
C GLY A 847 -12.34 -23.87 2.64
N ARG A 848 -11.74 -22.68 2.73
CA ARG A 848 -10.61 -22.29 1.85
C ARG A 848 -9.31 -23.01 2.18
N TYR A 849 -9.19 -23.53 3.40
CA TYR A 849 -8.01 -24.23 3.91
C TYR A 849 -8.41 -25.63 4.37
N ARG A 850 -7.60 -26.63 4.03
CA ARG A 850 -7.82 -28.04 4.37
C ARG A 850 -6.54 -28.66 4.91
N ARG A 851 -6.64 -29.35 6.04
CA ARG A 851 -5.59 -30.28 6.49
C ARG A 851 -5.81 -31.61 5.81
N VAL A 852 -4.77 -32.21 5.26
CA VAL A 852 -4.86 -33.43 4.44
C VAL A 852 -3.98 -34.53 5.00
N LYS A 853 -4.28 -35.77 4.62
CA LYS A 853 -3.41 -36.92 4.92
C LYS A 853 -2.05 -36.71 4.25
N PRO A 854 -0.92 -36.81 4.98
CA PRO A 854 0.40 -36.56 4.42
C PRO A 854 0.88 -37.77 3.61
N ASN A 855 0.38 -37.89 2.38
CA ASN A 855 0.68 -39.01 1.48
C ASN A 855 1.16 -38.58 0.08
N VAL A 856 1.31 -37.28 -0.16
CA VAL A 856 1.86 -36.75 -1.41
C VAL A 856 3.23 -36.14 -1.14
N VAL A 857 4.27 -36.70 -1.75
CA VAL A 857 5.64 -36.20 -1.68
C VAL A 857 5.94 -35.35 -2.92
N LEU A 858 6.54 -34.18 -2.70
CA LEU A 858 6.93 -33.23 -3.73
C LEU A 858 8.43 -32.98 -3.65
N GLU A 859 9.11 -32.99 -4.80
CA GLU A 859 10.46 -32.44 -4.92
C GLU A 859 10.32 -30.93 -5.06
N VAL A 860 10.82 -30.18 -4.09
CA VAL A 860 10.71 -28.72 -4.04
C VAL A 860 12.09 -28.09 -4.17
N ALA A 861 12.28 -27.36 -5.27
CA ALA A 861 13.43 -26.49 -5.47
C ALA A 861 13.24 -25.17 -4.73
N PHE A 862 14.33 -24.58 -4.23
CA PHE A 862 14.29 -23.28 -3.54
C PHE A 862 15.57 -22.49 -3.76
N ASN A 863 15.44 -21.17 -3.58
CA ASN A 863 16.55 -20.25 -3.78
C ASN A 863 17.44 -20.12 -2.54
N SER A 864 16.90 -20.28 -1.33
CA SER A 864 17.64 -20.30 -0.06
C SER A 864 16.78 -20.84 1.10
N ILE A 865 17.43 -21.18 2.23
CA ILE A 865 16.78 -21.56 3.50
C ILE A 865 17.15 -20.50 4.54
N GLN A 866 16.15 -20.00 5.27
CA GLN A 866 16.36 -18.97 6.29
C GLN A 866 15.70 -19.36 7.63
N PRO A 867 16.24 -18.90 8.78
CA PRO A 867 15.56 -19.04 10.06
C PRO A 867 14.16 -18.44 10.03
N SER A 868 13.18 -19.13 10.59
CA SER A 868 11.78 -18.69 10.60
C SER A 868 11.11 -18.99 11.93
N THR A 869 10.58 -17.96 12.57
CA THR A 869 9.72 -18.10 13.76
C THR A 869 8.27 -18.44 13.40
N ARG A 870 7.90 -18.42 12.11
CA ARG A 870 6.53 -18.66 11.61
C ARG A 870 6.24 -20.12 11.28
N HIS A 871 7.27 -20.92 11.08
CA HIS A 871 7.16 -22.32 10.69
C HIS A 871 7.64 -23.19 11.85
N ALA A 872 6.93 -24.28 12.16
CA ALA A 872 7.28 -25.14 13.29
C ALA A 872 8.67 -25.79 13.15
N SER A 873 9.19 -25.91 11.93
CA SER A 873 10.56 -26.36 11.65
C SER A 873 11.64 -25.39 12.15
N GLY A 874 11.29 -24.13 12.46
CA GLY A 874 12.27 -23.08 12.72
C GLY A 874 12.97 -22.56 11.46
N LEU A 875 12.58 -23.04 10.28
CA LEU A 875 13.17 -22.71 8.97
C LEU A 875 12.07 -22.37 7.95
N ALA A 876 12.41 -21.59 6.93
CA ALA A 876 11.53 -21.33 5.78
C ALA A 876 12.31 -21.43 4.47
N LEU A 877 11.72 -22.11 3.48
CA LEU A 877 12.23 -22.11 2.11
C LEU A 877 11.87 -20.81 1.39
N ARG A 878 12.83 -20.20 0.69
CA ARG A 878 12.63 -18.99 -0.12
C ARG A 878 12.37 -19.36 -1.58
N PHE A 879 11.28 -18.81 -2.13
CA PHE A 879 10.80 -19.09 -3.49
C PHE A 879 10.69 -20.60 -3.79
N PRO A 880 10.02 -21.40 -2.93
CA PRO A 880 9.85 -22.81 -3.20
C PRO A 880 9.01 -23.00 -4.47
N ARG A 881 9.48 -23.89 -5.35
CA ARG A 881 8.81 -24.30 -6.58
C ARG A 881 8.78 -25.81 -6.64
N ILE A 882 7.64 -26.36 -7.01
CA ILE A 882 7.49 -27.80 -7.19
C ILE A 882 8.19 -28.17 -8.50
N LYS A 883 9.15 -29.09 -8.41
CA LYS A 883 9.88 -29.59 -9.57
C LYS A 883 9.25 -30.87 -10.10
N ALA A 884 8.83 -31.75 -9.20
CA ALA A 884 8.17 -33.00 -9.55
C ALA A 884 7.25 -33.51 -8.42
N ILE A 885 6.24 -34.28 -8.79
CA ILE A 885 5.48 -35.13 -7.86
C ILE A 885 6.24 -36.45 -7.72
N ARG A 886 6.72 -36.76 -6.52
CA ARG A 886 7.57 -37.92 -6.24
C ARG A 886 6.73 -39.13 -5.87
N ARG A 887 6.11 -39.75 -6.87
CA ARG A 887 5.29 -40.97 -6.70
C ARG A 887 6.11 -42.19 -6.29
N ASP A 888 7.41 -42.13 -6.50
CA ASP A 888 8.41 -43.13 -6.10
C ASP A 888 8.78 -43.06 -4.62
N LYS A 889 8.34 -42.02 -3.90
CA LYS A 889 8.70 -41.76 -2.50
C LYS A 889 7.49 -41.78 -1.57
N ASP A 890 7.70 -42.36 -0.39
CA ASP A 890 6.76 -42.32 0.72
C ASP A 890 7.18 -41.30 1.79
N ILE A 891 6.37 -41.16 2.84
CA ILE A 891 6.65 -40.25 3.96
C ILE A 891 7.92 -40.63 4.74
N GLY A 892 8.34 -41.89 4.70
CA GLY A 892 9.56 -42.38 5.31
C GLY A 892 10.84 -41.91 4.58
N SER A 893 10.70 -41.51 3.32
CA SER A 893 11.81 -41.14 2.42
C SER A 893 11.92 -39.64 2.10
N ILE A 894 11.17 -38.80 2.81
CA ILE A 894 11.29 -37.34 2.72
C ILE A 894 12.54 -36.84 3.46
N ASP A 895 13.02 -35.67 3.05
CA ASP A 895 14.16 -35.03 3.67
C ASP A 895 13.86 -34.54 5.09
N THR A 896 14.93 -34.40 5.87
CA THR A 896 14.84 -34.16 7.31
C THR A 896 15.14 -32.71 7.68
N LEU A 897 14.67 -32.31 8.85
CA LEU A 897 14.98 -31.00 9.41
C LEU A 897 16.48 -30.79 9.59
N GLN A 898 17.19 -31.85 9.98
CA GLN A 898 18.64 -31.89 10.16
C GLN A 898 19.34 -31.58 8.84
N TYR A 899 18.97 -32.26 7.76
CA TYR A 899 19.50 -31.98 6.43
C TYR A 899 19.18 -30.55 5.96
N ALA A 900 17.96 -30.07 6.20
CA ALA A 900 17.59 -28.68 5.89
C ALA A 900 18.43 -27.65 6.68
N ARG A 901 18.80 -27.95 7.94
CA ARG A 901 19.71 -27.12 8.75
C ARG A 901 21.14 -27.15 8.23
N GLU A 902 21.62 -28.28 7.73
CA GLU A 902 22.94 -28.40 7.11
C GLU A 902 23.03 -27.55 5.83
N LEU A 903 22.03 -27.65 4.96
CA LEU A 903 21.91 -26.81 3.76
C LEU A 903 21.87 -25.31 4.12
N ALA A 904 21.17 -24.94 5.20
CA ALA A 904 21.15 -23.57 5.69
C ALA A 904 22.54 -23.09 6.19
N ARG A 905 23.31 -23.96 6.87
CA ARG A 905 24.67 -23.64 7.36
C ARG A 905 25.70 -23.53 6.25
N HIS A 906 25.63 -24.37 5.22
CA HIS A 906 26.51 -24.25 4.04
C HIS A 906 26.27 -22.98 3.25
N SER A 907 25.05 -22.43 3.30
CA SER A 907 24.75 -21.10 2.76
C SER A 907 25.28 -19.94 3.62
N ALA A 908 25.65 -20.19 4.89
CA ALA A 908 26.13 -19.18 5.84
C ALA A 908 27.66 -19.17 6.03
N ASN A 909 28.34 -20.31 5.84
CA ASN A 909 29.80 -20.47 6.04
C ASN A 909 30.57 -20.65 4.71
N SER A 910 30.73 -19.58 3.94
CA SER A 910 31.81 -19.41 2.95
C SER A 910 32.61 -18.15 3.33
N PRO A 911 33.95 -18.12 3.15
CA PRO A 911 34.87 -17.58 4.14
C PRO A 911 34.99 -16.05 4.11
N GLU A 912 34.47 -15.38 5.15
CA GLU A 912 34.90 -14.04 5.59
C GLU A 912 35.39 -14.03 7.06
N ASN A 913 35.43 -15.19 7.74
CA ASN A 913 35.75 -15.27 9.17
C ASN A 913 37.14 -15.83 9.50
N SER A 914 38.07 -15.96 8.54
CA SER A 914 39.43 -16.46 8.82
C SER A 914 40.49 -15.39 9.12
N ASP A 915 40.25 -14.10 8.87
CA ASP A 915 41.29 -13.05 9.01
C ASP A 915 41.21 -12.22 10.30
N LYS A 916 40.87 -12.86 11.43
CA LYS A 916 40.94 -12.20 12.76
C LYS A 916 41.83 -12.89 13.80
N THR A 917 42.74 -13.75 13.36
CA THR A 917 43.83 -14.22 14.21
C THR A 917 45.10 -14.43 13.40
N ALA A 918 45.82 -13.33 13.16
CA ALA A 918 47.28 -13.28 13.00
C ALA A 918 47.76 -11.87 13.38
#